data_AF-A0A9D6FT67-F1
#
_entry.id   AF-A0A9D6FT67-F1
#
_cell.length_a   1.000
_cell.length_b   1.000
_cell.length_c   1.000
_cell.angle_alpha   90.00
_cell.angle_beta   90.00
_cell.angle_gamma   90.00
#
_symmetry.space_group_name_H-M   'P 1'
#
loop_
_entity.id
_entity.type
_entity.pdbx_description
1 polymer ?
#
loop_
_entity_poly.entity_id
_entity_poly.type
_entity_poly.pdbx_seq_one_letter_code
_entity_poly.pdbx_strand_id
1 'polypeptide(L)'
;MLSSLAILLLAQAADWWNPDWSHRRTISVTDTVRGSHAADLALVEVPTLGVANPDGSDYRIIDREGKEIPVRVVASGFEDRALLAFEVEYRGNYTLYFGNPRAKAPAQAPEFRAGLILEVRELGQGNPRDWRGMQKLLDASPKVLGRWWVPGIALGFNPMGPWDRGIFLFTGTLYCPTDGTYAFATNSFDASFVLIDGQVVAEWPGWHGAGGGERGGHEGKIELKAGPHRIEYVNAFRSHGACSAGWQRPGDKRLAPFQREAFVGYYVARPGPAESKEGPVADFEWILDDDLGLEGRRVTAVRFLPLLRGKNCRWSFGDGVTSVETSPVHVFLEASVFDVALEVDGKKTAQRVRVAPARGHLGKGYERRIADYADRIHAYSTEGLSAAACFEMGMICHEARRTDSAMRAFRAALEKGWKPANAEEGRWILRLYELYRDAGKYDDAVWVCDHVLKSQPADAIAATALALKAEILYDYQDRRDEAEACCKLVLEKHRAAGTDFVRWAYIRSGELALARGDRDGAKKVLEDAQYSDKWKKWTGDFDLSEGAHSINFEEYLRKGEFEAAFKEVASWTWEKPAEILRGTPRHMRGRVFLAMKKHELAVREFERALAADPQAPFLDEALFWKGEAHLALKQADKARECFERIVREFPESSLAAKAKEKLK
;
A
#
# COMPACT_ATOMS: atom_id res chain seq x y z
N MET A 1 0.39 -4.86 62.57
CA MET A 1 1.08 -6.11 62.91
C MET A 1 0.44 -7.24 62.10
N LEU A 2 1.30 -8.08 61.52
CA LEU A 2 1.05 -9.39 60.88
C LEU A 2 0.42 -9.39 59.48
N SER A 3 1.32 -9.05 58.55
CA SER A 3 1.58 -9.62 57.23
C SER A 3 0.86 -10.92 56.87
N SER A 4 0.10 -10.85 55.78
CA SER A 4 -0.37 -11.97 54.97
C SER A 4 0.79 -12.70 54.30
N LEU A 5 0.87 -14.00 54.54
CA LEU A 5 1.72 -14.96 53.83
C LEU A 5 1.26 -15.02 52.36
N ALA A 6 2.01 -14.40 51.46
CA ALA A 6 1.97 -14.74 50.05
C ALA A 6 2.73 -16.06 49.88
N ILE A 7 1.99 -17.15 49.69
CA ILE A 7 2.56 -18.44 49.29
C ILE A 7 3.13 -18.27 47.88
N LEU A 8 4.42 -17.98 47.80
CA LEU A 8 5.24 -18.28 46.62
C LEU A 8 5.34 -19.81 46.56
N LEU A 9 4.39 -20.43 45.87
CA LEU A 9 4.61 -21.76 45.29
C LEU A 9 5.69 -21.59 44.22
N LEU A 10 6.94 -21.81 44.61
CA LEU A 10 7.96 -22.32 43.69
C LEU A 10 7.38 -23.62 43.12
N ALA A 11 6.75 -23.53 41.95
CA ALA A 11 6.48 -24.71 41.15
C ALA A 11 7.84 -25.36 40.91
N GLN A 12 8.07 -26.48 41.58
CA GLN A 12 9.15 -27.40 41.25
C GLN A 12 9.03 -27.62 39.75
N ALA A 13 9.97 -27.12 38.96
CA ALA A 13 9.94 -27.31 37.52
C ALA A 13 9.83 -28.82 37.30
N ALA A 14 8.70 -29.29 36.77
CA ALA A 14 8.52 -30.70 36.48
C ALA A 14 9.75 -31.18 35.71
N ASP A 15 10.33 -32.31 36.13
CA ASP A 15 11.53 -32.85 35.50
C ASP A 15 11.33 -32.91 33.99
N TRP A 16 12.42 -32.61 33.28
CA TRP A 16 12.38 -32.59 31.83
C TRP A 16 12.19 -34.03 31.33
N TRP A 17 11.08 -34.31 30.62
CA TRP A 17 10.72 -35.67 30.17
C TRP A 17 11.87 -36.39 29.45
N ASN A 18 12.59 -35.67 28.57
CA ASN A 18 13.78 -36.18 27.91
C ASN A 18 14.84 -35.09 27.71
N PRO A 19 16.05 -35.22 28.29
CA PRO A 19 17.06 -34.17 28.28
C PRO A 19 17.61 -33.84 26.87
N ASP A 20 17.35 -34.65 25.85
CA ASP A 20 17.80 -34.33 24.48
C ASP A 20 16.99 -33.21 23.83
N TRP A 21 15.83 -32.87 24.38
CA TRP A 21 15.00 -31.75 23.94
C TRP A 21 15.42 -30.46 24.63
N SER A 22 15.59 -29.39 23.86
CA SER A 22 16.06 -28.10 24.38
C SER A 22 14.94 -27.18 24.84
N HIS A 23 13.73 -27.33 24.28
CA HIS A 23 12.59 -26.46 24.56
C HIS A 23 11.33 -27.25 24.90
N ARG A 24 10.47 -26.63 25.71
CA ARG A 24 9.11 -27.10 25.94
C ARG A 24 8.12 -25.93 26.02
N ARG A 25 6.84 -26.22 25.85
CA ARG A 25 5.75 -25.28 26.14
C ARG A 25 4.52 -26.03 26.62
N THR A 26 3.71 -25.39 27.45
CA THR A 26 2.37 -25.90 27.78
C THR A 26 1.46 -25.74 26.56
N ILE A 27 0.62 -26.73 26.29
CA ILE A 27 -0.48 -26.65 25.33
C ILE A 27 -1.77 -26.93 26.08
N SER A 28 -2.71 -25.98 26.04
CA SER A 28 -3.99 -26.10 26.74
C SER A 28 -5.11 -26.43 25.77
N VAL A 29 -5.71 -27.61 25.89
CA VAL A 29 -6.91 -28.01 25.16
C VAL A 29 -8.13 -27.48 25.89
N THR A 30 -8.93 -26.67 25.19
CA THR A 30 -10.15 -26.06 25.74
C THR A 30 -11.41 -26.75 25.21
N ASP A 31 -12.58 -26.44 25.76
CA ASP A 31 -13.88 -26.87 25.21
C ASP A 31 -14.28 -26.13 23.93
N THR A 32 -13.42 -25.24 23.43
CA THR A 32 -13.66 -24.54 22.17
C THR A 32 -13.55 -25.53 21.01
N VAL A 33 -14.66 -25.77 20.32
CA VAL A 33 -14.72 -26.59 19.11
C VAL A 33 -14.79 -25.69 17.87
N ARG A 34 -14.10 -26.09 16.81
CA ARG A 34 -14.31 -25.56 15.45
C ARG A 34 -14.85 -26.66 14.55
N GLY A 35 -15.93 -26.39 13.82
CA GLY A 35 -16.65 -27.38 13.01
C GLY A 35 -17.86 -27.98 13.74
N SER A 36 -18.45 -29.03 13.21
CA SER A 36 -19.57 -29.76 13.81
C SER A 36 -19.19 -31.20 14.16
N HIS A 37 -19.80 -31.81 15.18
CA HIS A 37 -19.51 -33.20 15.57
C HIS A 37 -18.02 -33.43 15.85
N ALA A 38 -17.51 -32.78 16.90
CA ALA A 38 -16.08 -32.82 17.21
C ALA A 38 -15.55 -34.25 17.35
N ALA A 39 -14.51 -34.57 16.57
CA ALA A 39 -13.68 -35.73 16.83
C ALA A 39 -12.86 -35.51 18.11
N ASP A 40 -12.37 -36.59 18.72
CA ASP A 40 -11.45 -36.55 19.85
C ASP A 40 -10.02 -36.15 19.41
N LEU A 41 -9.93 -35.04 18.69
CA LEU A 41 -8.71 -34.49 18.11
C LEU A 41 -8.57 -33.02 18.50
N ALA A 42 -7.37 -32.65 18.93
CA ALA A 42 -6.99 -31.28 19.20
C ALA A 42 -6.04 -30.79 18.12
N LEU A 43 -6.11 -29.49 17.88
CA LEU A 43 -5.28 -28.81 16.93
C LEU A 43 -4.65 -27.58 17.55
N VAL A 44 -3.35 -27.44 17.33
CA VAL A 44 -2.54 -26.34 17.85
C VAL A 44 -1.65 -25.79 16.75
N GLU A 45 -1.59 -24.45 16.69
CA GLU A 45 -0.56 -23.72 15.96
C GLU A 45 0.49 -23.26 16.97
N VAL A 46 1.77 -23.55 16.71
CA VAL A 46 2.86 -23.26 17.65
C VAL A 46 3.98 -22.48 16.98
N PRO A 47 4.45 -21.38 17.60
CA PRO A 47 5.74 -20.79 17.29
C PRO A 47 6.87 -21.81 17.49
N THR A 48 7.74 -21.98 16.50
CA THR A 48 8.89 -22.90 16.60
C THR A 48 10.15 -22.21 17.09
N LEU A 49 10.15 -20.86 17.13
CA LEU A 49 11.30 -20.03 17.53
C LEU A 49 12.56 -20.28 16.69
N GLY A 50 12.41 -20.87 15.49
CA GLY A 50 13.53 -21.28 14.64
C GLY A 50 14.36 -22.44 15.20
N VAL A 51 13.94 -23.12 16.27
CA VAL A 51 14.72 -24.21 16.90
C VAL A 51 14.22 -25.62 16.53
N ALA A 52 12.99 -25.75 16.04
CA ALA A 52 12.42 -27.04 15.67
C ALA A 52 12.93 -27.52 14.31
N ASN A 53 12.93 -28.84 14.08
CA ASN A 53 13.35 -29.39 12.80
C ASN A 53 12.32 -29.01 11.71
N PRO A 54 12.77 -28.59 10.51
CA PRO A 54 11.85 -28.23 9.43
C PRO A 54 10.92 -29.38 9.00
N ASP A 55 11.32 -30.63 9.18
CA ASP A 55 10.50 -31.82 8.90
C ASP A 55 9.51 -32.17 10.04
N GLY A 56 9.62 -31.50 11.18
CA GLY A 56 8.81 -31.72 12.38
C GLY A 56 9.10 -33.03 13.10
N SER A 57 10.26 -33.64 12.87
CA SER A 57 10.65 -34.90 13.50
C SER A 57 10.76 -34.80 15.03
N ASP A 58 10.99 -33.61 15.57
CA ASP A 58 11.31 -33.38 16.97
C ASP A 58 10.13 -32.94 17.84
N TYR A 59 8.89 -32.96 17.34
CA TYR A 59 7.74 -32.67 18.20
C TYR A 59 7.36 -33.87 19.07
N ARG A 60 7.16 -33.65 20.38
CA ARG A 60 6.63 -34.66 21.32
C ARG A 60 5.58 -34.03 22.22
N ILE A 61 4.37 -34.59 22.25
CA ILE A 61 3.32 -34.16 23.17
C ILE A 61 3.26 -35.18 24.31
N ILE A 62 3.47 -34.70 25.53
CA ILE A 62 3.48 -35.49 26.75
C ILE A 62 2.27 -35.10 27.59
N ASP A 63 1.51 -36.07 28.06
CA ASP A 63 0.40 -35.83 28.97
C ASP A 63 0.87 -35.56 30.40
N ARG A 64 -0.07 -35.32 31.32
CA ARG A 64 0.20 -35.07 32.74
C ARG A 64 0.79 -36.27 33.50
N GLU A 65 0.74 -37.47 32.93
CA GLU A 65 1.26 -38.72 33.52
C GLU A 65 2.64 -39.09 32.94
N GLY A 66 3.16 -38.29 32.00
CA GLY A 66 4.46 -38.51 31.37
C GLY A 66 4.41 -39.42 30.15
N LYS A 67 3.22 -39.77 29.67
CA LYS A 67 3.01 -40.62 28.48
C LYS A 67 3.07 -39.78 27.21
N GLU A 68 3.76 -40.30 26.20
CA GLU A 68 3.81 -39.71 24.86
C GLU A 68 2.50 -39.95 24.10
N ILE A 69 1.91 -38.87 23.59
CA ILE A 69 0.72 -38.89 22.73
C ILE A 69 1.17 -38.84 21.27
N PRO A 70 0.62 -39.72 20.39
CA PRO A 70 0.90 -39.66 18.96
C PRO A 70 0.59 -38.29 18.37
N VAL A 71 1.50 -37.78 17.53
CA VAL A 71 1.39 -36.44 16.93
C VAL A 71 1.39 -36.57 15.42
N ARG A 72 0.44 -35.89 14.78
CA ARG A 72 0.47 -35.64 13.35
C ARG A 72 1.00 -34.24 13.09
N VAL A 73 2.14 -34.17 12.42
CA VAL A 73 2.71 -32.92 11.90
C VAL A 73 2.00 -32.57 10.60
N VAL A 74 1.10 -31.58 10.65
CA VAL A 74 0.38 -31.12 9.45
C VAL A 74 1.27 -30.19 8.64
N ALA A 75 1.94 -29.26 9.32
CA ALA A 75 2.88 -28.32 8.73
C ALA A 75 4.06 -28.10 9.68
N SER A 76 5.28 -28.08 9.14
CA SER A 76 6.51 -27.64 9.80
C SER A 76 7.46 -27.12 8.73
N GLY A 77 8.40 -26.25 9.09
CA GLY A 77 9.41 -25.71 8.18
C GLY A 77 8.93 -24.61 7.22
N PHE A 78 7.65 -24.22 7.30
CA PHE A 78 7.11 -23.03 6.64
C PHE A 78 7.22 -21.85 7.62
N GLU A 79 8.25 -21.01 7.41
CA GLU A 79 8.66 -20.00 8.39
C GLU A 79 8.93 -20.62 9.78
N ASP A 80 8.64 -19.91 10.87
CA ASP A 80 8.91 -20.40 12.24
C ASP A 80 7.60 -20.77 12.96
N ARG A 81 6.75 -21.52 12.26
CA ARG A 81 5.48 -22.07 12.77
C ARG A 81 5.33 -23.55 12.47
N ALA A 82 4.60 -24.24 13.35
CA ALA A 82 4.13 -25.59 13.11
C ALA A 82 2.64 -25.74 13.40
N LEU A 83 2.01 -26.64 12.67
CA LEU A 83 0.63 -27.04 12.85
C LEU A 83 0.60 -28.51 13.25
N LEU A 84 0.17 -28.78 14.47
CA LEU A 84 0.16 -30.12 15.05
C LEU A 84 -1.27 -30.54 15.39
N ALA A 85 -1.55 -31.82 15.16
CA ALA A 85 -2.78 -32.48 15.58
C ALA A 85 -2.45 -33.69 16.47
N PHE A 86 -3.28 -33.94 17.48
CA PHE A 86 -3.11 -35.05 18.40
C PHE A 86 -4.46 -35.48 19.00
N GLU A 87 -4.55 -36.73 19.46
CA GLU A 87 -5.76 -37.24 20.11
C GLU A 87 -5.95 -36.63 21.49
N VAL A 88 -7.21 -36.36 21.83
CA VAL A 88 -7.57 -35.71 23.10
C VAL A 88 -8.12 -36.73 24.07
N GLU A 89 -7.25 -37.18 24.98
CA GLU A 89 -7.67 -38.05 26.09
C GLU A 89 -8.43 -37.27 27.19
N TYR A 90 -8.14 -35.98 27.38
CA TYR A 90 -8.82 -35.12 28.35
C TYR A 90 -8.71 -33.62 28.01
N ARG A 91 -9.55 -32.80 28.65
CA ARG A 91 -9.43 -31.33 28.58
C ARG A 91 -8.43 -30.86 29.63
N GLY A 92 -7.47 -30.05 29.21
CA GLY A 92 -6.43 -29.55 30.11
C GLY A 92 -5.09 -29.36 29.42
N ASN A 93 -4.03 -29.41 30.23
CA ASN A 93 -2.68 -29.08 29.80
C ASN A 93 -1.91 -30.33 29.39
N TYR A 94 -1.26 -30.23 28.25
CA TYR A 94 -0.23 -31.12 27.76
C TYR A 94 1.10 -30.36 27.69
N THR A 95 2.23 -31.08 27.62
CA THR A 95 3.55 -30.48 27.41
C THR A 95 4.05 -30.83 26.02
N LEU A 96 4.29 -29.82 25.18
CA LEU A 96 4.98 -30.00 23.91
C LEU A 96 6.47 -29.80 24.11
N TYR A 97 7.28 -30.78 23.75
CA TYR A 97 8.72 -30.69 23.62
C TYR A 97 9.13 -30.53 22.15
N PHE A 98 10.13 -29.69 21.91
CA PHE A 98 10.74 -29.46 20.59
C PHE A 98 12.22 -29.00 20.74
N GLY A 99 12.95 -28.89 19.62
CA GLY A 99 14.34 -28.50 19.58
C GLY A 99 15.32 -29.66 19.83
N ASN A 100 15.06 -30.83 19.26
CA ASN A 100 16.00 -31.96 19.23
C ASN A 100 16.43 -32.27 17.78
N PRO A 101 17.63 -31.83 17.35
CA PRO A 101 18.07 -31.99 15.96
C PRO A 101 18.33 -33.44 15.53
N ARG A 102 18.36 -34.39 16.48
CA ARG A 102 18.61 -35.82 16.24
C ARG A 102 17.37 -36.69 16.46
N ALA A 103 16.21 -36.09 16.73
CA ALA A 103 14.98 -36.83 16.94
C ALA A 103 14.55 -37.57 15.67
N LYS A 104 13.99 -38.77 15.84
CA LYS A 104 13.24 -39.45 14.79
C LYS A 104 11.81 -38.93 14.77
N ALA A 105 11.11 -39.08 13.63
CA ALA A 105 9.71 -38.72 13.51
C ALA A 105 8.85 -39.24 14.68
N PRO A 106 7.87 -38.46 15.17
CA PRO A 106 6.98 -38.90 16.23
C PRO A 106 6.13 -40.09 15.77
N ALA A 107 5.61 -40.86 16.75
CA ALA A 107 4.56 -41.83 16.47
C ALA A 107 3.38 -41.11 15.79
N GLN A 108 2.92 -41.64 14.66
CA GLN A 108 1.85 -41.02 13.90
C GLN A 108 0.52 -41.23 14.60
N ALA A 109 -0.24 -40.15 14.79
CA ALA A 109 -1.65 -40.25 15.15
C ALA A 109 -2.44 -40.91 14.01
N PRO A 110 -3.63 -41.49 14.29
CA PRO A 110 -4.49 -42.05 13.25
C PRO A 110 -4.86 -41.05 12.16
N GLU A 111 -5.46 -41.56 11.07
CA GLU A 111 -5.91 -40.73 9.96
C GLU A 111 -6.79 -39.57 10.49
N PHE A 112 -6.37 -38.34 10.21
CA PHE A 112 -7.03 -37.13 10.69
C PHE A 112 -8.31 -36.90 9.89
N ARG A 113 -9.45 -37.07 10.56
CA ARG A 113 -10.79 -36.95 9.96
C ARG A 113 -11.58 -35.76 10.49
N ALA A 114 -10.91 -34.63 10.69
CA ALA A 114 -11.53 -33.39 11.13
C ALA A 114 -11.09 -32.20 10.26
N GLY A 115 -11.78 -31.07 10.38
CA GLY A 115 -11.43 -29.80 9.76
C GLY A 115 -11.20 -29.83 8.25
N LEU A 116 -10.46 -28.82 7.80
CA LEU A 116 -10.09 -28.61 6.40
C LEU A 116 -8.68 -28.00 6.34
N ILE A 117 -7.77 -28.69 5.66
CA ILE A 117 -6.39 -28.24 5.43
C ILE A 117 -6.31 -27.68 4.02
N LEU A 118 -5.81 -26.48 3.87
CA LEU A 118 -5.30 -25.92 2.62
C LEU A 118 -3.81 -26.26 2.51
N GLU A 119 -3.40 -26.84 1.40
CA GLU A 119 -2.03 -26.92 0.94
C GLU A 119 -1.87 -26.04 -0.31
N VAL A 120 -0.82 -25.22 -0.34
CA VAL A 120 -0.48 -24.39 -1.50
C VAL A 120 0.77 -24.94 -2.15
N ARG A 121 0.77 -25.09 -3.47
CA ARG A 121 1.95 -25.53 -4.25
C ARG A 121 2.33 -24.56 -5.35
N GLU A 122 3.59 -24.62 -5.76
CA GLU A 122 4.01 -24.01 -7.03
C GLU A 122 3.34 -24.71 -8.20
N LEU A 123 3.00 -23.95 -9.24
CA LEU A 123 2.42 -24.49 -10.47
C LEU A 123 3.51 -25.03 -11.39
N GLY A 124 3.57 -26.35 -11.54
CA GLY A 124 4.36 -27.06 -12.55
C GLY A 124 3.80 -26.96 -13.97
N GLN A 125 4.37 -27.73 -14.90
CA GLN A 125 3.87 -27.80 -16.27
C GLN A 125 2.73 -28.81 -16.41
N GLY A 126 1.66 -28.44 -17.10
CA GLY A 126 0.54 -29.33 -17.37
C GLY A 126 -0.69 -28.59 -17.87
N ASN A 127 -1.74 -29.34 -18.20
CA ASN A 127 -3.01 -28.76 -18.62
C ASN A 127 -4.18 -29.54 -18.00
N PRO A 128 -4.91 -28.97 -17.02
CA PRO A 128 -5.99 -29.63 -16.29
C PRO A 128 -7.30 -29.57 -17.08
N ARG A 129 -7.32 -30.14 -18.30
CA ARG A 129 -8.52 -30.21 -19.16
C ARG A 129 -9.58 -31.20 -18.67
N ASP A 130 -9.18 -32.09 -17.77
CA ASP A 130 -10.00 -33.07 -17.08
C ASP A 130 -9.27 -33.45 -15.77
N TRP A 131 -9.91 -34.29 -14.94
CA TRP A 131 -9.31 -34.73 -13.68
C TRP A 131 -7.98 -35.47 -13.88
N ARG A 132 -7.85 -36.28 -14.95
CA ARG A 132 -6.59 -36.99 -15.24
C ARG A 132 -5.45 -36.01 -15.56
N GLY A 133 -5.73 -34.94 -16.28
CA GLY A 133 -4.81 -33.84 -16.55
C GLY A 133 -4.44 -33.08 -15.29
N MET A 134 -5.40 -32.86 -14.38
CA MET A 134 -5.14 -32.26 -13.07
C MET A 134 -4.25 -33.15 -12.19
N GLN A 135 -4.48 -34.46 -12.16
CA GLN A 135 -3.62 -35.40 -11.44
C GLN A 135 -2.17 -35.35 -11.93
N LYS A 136 -1.96 -35.37 -13.26
CA LYS A 136 -0.61 -35.20 -13.83
C LYS A 136 0.02 -33.86 -13.47
N LEU A 137 -0.77 -32.79 -13.42
CA LEU A 137 -0.29 -31.47 -13.02
C LEU A 137 0.12 -31.45 -11.54
N LEU A 138 -0.63 -32.10 -10.66
CA LEU A 138 -0.28 -32.28 -9.24
C LEU A 138 1.03 -33.05 -9.08
N ASP A 139 1.22 -34.13 -9.84
CA ASP A 139 2.47 -34.91 -9.86
C ASP A 139 3.66 -34.06 -10.34
N ALA A 140 3.44 -33.20 -11.34
CA ALA A 140 4.42 -32.25 -11.85
C ALA A 140 4.64 -31.03 -10.94
N SER A 141 3.90 -30.92 -9.83
CA SER A 141 3.91 -29.81 -8.89
C SER A 141 4.23 -30.29 -7.46
N PRO A 142 5.43 -30.86 -7.20
CA PRO A 142 5.75 -31.44 -5.90
C PRO A 142 6.08 -30.40 -4.82
N LYS A 143 6.44 -29.17 -5.19
CA LYS A 143 6.92 -28.15 -4.26
C LYS A 143 5.76 -27.49 -3.51
N VAL A 144 5.62 -27.85 -2.24
CA VAL A 144 4.68 -27.24 -1.30
C VAL A 144 5.24 -25.91 -0.79
N LEU A 145 4.43 -24.86 -0.82
CA LEU A 145 4.73 -23.52 -0.34
C LEU A 145 4.24 -23.28 1.09
N GLY A 146 3.20 -24.00 1.50
CA GLY A 146 2.68 -23.95 2.86
C GLY A 146 1.44 -24.81 3.05
N ARG A 147 1.05 -24.99 4.31
CA ARG A 147 -0.19 -25.63 4.71
C ARG A 147 -0.84 -24.85 5.85
N TRP A 148 -2.16 -24.69 5.82
CA TRP A 148 -2.92 -24.03 6.88
C TRP A 148 -4.32 -24.59 7.00
N TRP A 149 -4.85 -24.59 8.21
CA TRP A 149 -6.26 -24.77 8.51
C TRP A 149 -7.14 -23.61 8.04
N VAL A 150 -8.19 -23.95 7.32
CA VAL A 150 -9.11 -22.97 6.77
C VAL A 150 -10.54 -23.29 7.20
N PRO A 151 -11.37 -22.27 7.46
CA PRO A 151 -12.75 -22.50 7.88
C PRO A 151 -13.67 -22.94 6.73
N GLY A 152 -13.19 -22.94 5.50
CA GLY A 152 -13.95 -23.31 4.31
C GLY A 152 -13.12 -23.19 3.04
N ILE A 153 -13.75 -23.53 1.92
CA ILE A 153 -13.15 -23.43 0.59
C ILE A 153 -13.59 -22.09 -0.01
N ALA A 154 -12.91 -21.03 0.39
CA ALA A 154 -13.12 -19.67 -0.11
C ALA A 154 -11.85 -18.85 0.07
N LEU A 155 -11.19 -18.49 -1.04
CA LEU A 155 -9.99 -17.66 -1.07
C LEU A 155 -10.14 -16.58 -2.13
N GLY A 156 -9.77 -15.35 -1.78
CA GLY A 156 -9.66 -14.24 -2.72
C GLY A 156 -8.24 -13.99 -3.22
N PHE A 157 -7.22 -14.57 -2.58
CA PHE A 157 -5.81 -14.43 -2.93
C PHE A 157 -5.04 -15.69 -2.53
N ASN A 158 -3.81 -15.85 -3.05
CA ASN A 158 -2.86 -16.86 -2.60
C ASN A 158 -2.15 -16.44 -1.30
N PRO A 159 -2.43 -17.06 -0.14
CA PRO A 159 -1.87 -16.64 1.15
C PRO A 159 -0.40 -17.06 1.37
N MET A 160 0.14 -17.98 0.56
CA MET A 160 1.44 -18.63 0.81
C MET A 160 2.38 -18.58 -0.40
N GLY A 161 1.99 -17.92 -1.49
CA GLY A 161 2.75 -17.95 -2.73
C GLY A 161 2.41 -16.80 -3.67
N PRO A 162 2.89 -16.87 -4.92
CA PRO A 162 2.56 -15.89 -5.94
C PRO A 162 1.05 -15.78 -6.14
N TRP A 163 0.55 -14.55 -6.25
CA TRP A 163 -0.87 -14.27 -6.43
C TRP A 163 -1.39 -14.73 -7.80
N ASP A 164 -0.49 -14.83 -8.79
CA ASP A 164 -0.81 -15.04 -10.20
C ASP A 164 -0.62 -16.49 -10.66
N ARG A 165 -0.06 -17.36 -9.83
CA ARG A 165 0.11 -18.78 -10.16
C ARG A 165 0.25 -19.69 -8.95
N GLY A 166 -0.33 -20.88 -9.04
CA GLY A 166 -0.20 -21.89 -8.00
C GLY A 166 -1.25 -22.98 -8.08
N ILE A 167 -1.25 -23.84 -7.07
CA ILE A 167 -2.30 -24.83 -6.83
C ILE A 167 -2.77 -24.72 -5.38
N PHE A 168 -4.08 -24.65 -5.19
CA PHE A 168 -4.73 -24.86 -3.91
C PHE A 168 -5.25 -26.29 -3.84
N LEU A 169 -4.82 -27.04 -2.83
CA LEU A 169 -5.31 -28.37 -2.52
C LEU A 169 -5.93 -28.35 -1.12
N PHE A 170 -7.26 -28.41 -1.06
CA PHE A 170 -7.97 -28.55 0.19
C PHE A 170 -8.25 -30.01 0.45
N THR A 171 -8.04 -30.48 1.67
CA THR A 171 -8.36 -31.83 2.11
C THR A 171 -8.99 -31.78 3.49
N GLY A 172 -10.13 -32.44 3.66
CA GLY A 172 -10.84 -32.43 4.93
C GLY A 172 -11.88 -33.54 5.04
N THR A 173 -12.71 -33.44 6.07
CA THR A 173 -13.83 -34.36 6.30
C THR A 173 -15.13 -33.57 6.41
N LEU A 174 -16.01 -33.75 5.44
CA LEU A 174 -17.35 -33.18 5.40
C LEU A 174 -18.27 -33.98 6.32
N TYR A 175 -19.13 -33.31 7.08
CA TYR A 175 -20.19 -33.96 7.86
C TYR A 175 -21.55 -33.81 7.17
N CYS A 176 -22.12 -34.93 6.72
CA CYS A 176 -23.45 -34.98 6.12
C CYS A 176 -24.48 -35.35 7.21
N PRO A 177 -25.42 -34.47 7.58
CA PRO A 177 -26.34 -34.74 8.70
C PRO A 177 -27.44 -35.76 8.38
N THR A 178 -27.74 -35.97 7.10
CA THR A 178 -28.82 -36.84 6.65
C THR A 178 -28.43 -37.61 5.40
N ASP A 179 -29.00 -38.80 5.22
CA ASP A 179 -28.99 -39.50 3.93
C ASP A 179 -29.65 -38.63 2.84
N GLY A 180 -29.16 -38.75 1.60
CA GLY A 180 -29.85 -38.26 0.41
C GLY A 180 -28.93 -37.60 -0.62
N THR A 181 -29.55 -36.93 -1.59
CA THR A 181 -28.85 -36.22 -2.67
C THR A 181 -28.26 -34.91 -2.18
N TYR A 182 -26.93 -34.77 -2.27
CA TYR A 182 -26.23 -33.51 -2.08
C TYR A 182 -25.80 -32.95 -3.44
N ALA A 183 -25.90 -31.63 -3.60
CA ALA A 183 -25.29 -30.93 -4.73
C ALA A 183 -24.04 -30.19 -4.27
N PHE A 184 -23.03 -30.14 -5.13
CA PHE A 184 -21.78 -29.42 -4.92
C PHE A 184 -21.52 -28.53 -6.13
N ALA A 185 -20.89 -27.38 -5.90
CA ALA A 185 -20.47 -26.49 -6.98
C ALA A 185 -19.12 -25.85 -6.68
N THR A 186 -18.45 -25.44 -7.75
CA THR A 186 -17.19 -24.70 -7.71
C THR A 186 -17.30 -23.39 -8.50
N ASN A 187 -16.55 -22.38 -8.04
CA ASN A 187 -16.32 -21.14 -8.76
C ASN A 187 -14.87 -20.70 -8.53
N SER A 188 -14.10 -20.59 -9.60
CA SER A 188 -12.67 -20.27 -9.54
C SER A 188 -12.22 -19.49 -10.76
N PHE A 189 -11.09 -18.81 -10.62
CA PHE A 189 -10.24 -18.57 -11.77
C PHE A 189 -9.48 -19.84 -12.10
N ASP A 190 -9.45 -20.18 -13.38
CA ASP A 190 -8.83 -21.40 -13.87
C ASP A 190 -9.38 -22.69 -13.20
N ALA A 191 -8.75 -23.83 -13.50
CA ALA A 191 -9.34 -25.14 -13.29
C ALA A 191 -9.66 -25.45 -11.83
N SER A 192 -10.82 -26.06 -11.59
CA SER A 192 -11.21 -26.56 -10.27
C SER A 192 -11.97 -27.89 -10.30
N PHE A 193 -11.79 -28.68 -9.24
CA PHE A 193 -12.43 -29.99 -9.06
C PHE A 193 -12.83 -30.17 -7.60
N VAL A 194 -14.05 -30.66 -7.37
CA VAL A 194 -14.59 -31.06 -6.07
C VAL A 194 -14.73 -32.58 -6.08
N LEU A 195 -14.08 -33.25 -5.12
CA LEU A 195 -14.17 -34.69 -4.95
C LEU A 195 -14.80 -35.03 -3.61
N ILE A 196 -15.70 -36.01 -3.62
CA ILE A 196 -16.27 -36.63 -2.42
C ILE A 196 -15.94 -38.12 -2.45
N ASP A 197 -15.33 -38.62 -1.39
CA ASP A 197 -14.84 -40.01 -1.27
C ASP A 197 -14.00 -40.48 -2.47
N GLY A 198 -13.23 -39.56 -3.07
CA GLY A 198 -12.37 -39.82 -4.22
C GLY A 198 -13.07 -39.78 -5.58
N GLN A 199 -14.38 -39.54 -5.63
CA GLN A 199 -15.13 -39.35 -6.86
C GLN A 199 -15.26 -37.86 -7.19
N VAL A 200 -14.96 -37.46 -8.43
CA VAL A 200 -15.24 -36.10 -8.92
C VAL A 200 -16.75 -35.90 -9.01
N VAL A 201 -17.27 -34.92 -8.27
CA VAL A 201 -18.71 -34.61 -8.21
C VAL A 201 -19.02 -33.30 -8.93
N ALA A 202 -18.14 -32.30 -8.88
CA ALA A 202 -18.27 -31.05 -9.60
C ALA A 202 -16.91 -30.60 -10.13
N GLU A 203 -16.88 -30.02 -11.33
CA GLU A 203 -15.65 -29.58 -11.96
C GLU A 203 -15.87 -28.39 -12.91
N TRP A 204 -14.84 -27.56 -13.01
CA TRP A 204 -14.69 -26.56 -14.05
C TRP A 204 -13.25 -26.66 -14.57
N PRO A 205 -12.99 -27.52 -15.57
CA PRO A 205 -11.63 -27.78 -16.03
C PRO A 205 -11.11 -26.68 -16.98
N GLY A 206 -9.79 -26.68 -17.17
CA GLY A 206 -9.09 -25.82 -18.13
C GLY A 206 -8.74 -24.43 -17.60
N TRP A 207 -8.22 -23.59 -18.50
CA TRP A 207 -7.76 -22.24 -18.18
C TRP A 207 -8.81 -21.21 -18.62
N HIS A 208 -9.53 -20.62 -17.67
CA HIS A 208 -10.67 -19.73 -17.91
C HIS A 208 -10.71 -18.59 -16.88
N GLY A 209 -11.41 -17.50 -17.23
CA GLY A 209 -11.75 -16.46 -16.25
C GLY A 209 -12.87 -16.91 -15.30
N ALA A 210 -13.19 -16.10 -14.29
CA ALA A 210 -14.25 -16.42 -13.30
C ALA A 210 -15.69 -16.22 -13.82
N GLY A 211 -15.89 -15.64 -14.99
CA GLY A 211 -17.22 -15.42 -15.56
C GLY A 211 -17.92 -16.73 -15.95
N GLY A 212 -19.13 -16.96 -15.43
CA GLY A 212 -19.95 -18.15 -15.69
C GLY A 212 -20.21 -19.06 -14.48
N GLY A 213 -19.37 -18.99 -13.44
CA GLY A 213 -19.53 -19.81 -12.21
C GLY A 213 -20.45 -19.20 -11.14
N GLU A 214 -20.78 -17.90 -11.24
CA GLU A 214 -21.40 -17.10 -10.18
C GLU A 214 -22.83 -17.55 -9.80
N ARG A 215 -23.49 -18.33 -10.67
CA ARG A 215 -24.84 -18.88 -10.46
C ARG A 215 -24.85 -20.40 -10.20
N GLY A 216 -23.69 -21.01 -9.96
CA GLY A 216 -23.59 -22.48 -9.79
C GLY A 216 -23.57 -23.25 -11.11
N GLY A 217 -23.07 -22.66 -12.20
CA GLY A 217 -23.04 -23.28 -13.53
C GLY A 217 -22.17 -24.54 -13.64
N HIS A 218 -21.34 -24.82 -12.63
CA HIS A 218 -20.46 -25.97 -12.53
C HIS A 218 -20.83 -26.82 -11.32
N GLU A 219 -22.08 -27.30 -11.31
CA GLU A 219 -22.62 -28.15 -10.25
C GLU A 219 -22.60 -29.64 -10.62
N GLY A 220 -22.61 -30.48 -9.60
CA GLY A 220 -22.98 -31.89 -9.74
C GLY A 220 -23.50 -32.48 -8.44
N LYS A 221 -24.09 -33.67 -8.53
CA LYS A 221 -24.86 -34.29 -7.44
C LYS A 221 -24.38 -35.70 -7.15
N ILE A 222 -24.47 -36.09 -5.89
CA ILE A 222 -24.11 -37.42 -5.40
C ILE A 222 -25.04 -37.82 -4.25
N GLU A 223 -25.37 -39.11 -4.17
CA GLU A 223 -26.06 -39.70 -3.02
C GLU A 223 -25.06 -39.98 -1.90
N LEU A 224 -25.30 -39.43 -0.71
CA LEU A 224 -24.45 -39.64 0.45
C LEU A 224 -25.25 -40.20 1.63
N LYS A 225 -24.54 -40.87 2.53
CA LYS A 225 -25.08 -41.33 3.80
C LYS A 225 -24.87 -40.28 4.87
N ALA A 226 -25.67 -40.33 5.92
CA ALA A 226 -25.42 -39.54 7.11
C ALA A 226 -24.08 -39.94 7.72
N GLY A 227 -23.24 -38.96 8.05
CA GLY A 227 -21.94 -39.15 8.67
C GLY A 227 -20.79 -38.45 7.95
N PRO A 228 -19.54 -38.82 8.31
CA PRO A 228 -18.34 -38.22 7.75
C PRO A 228 -18.03 -38.75 6.35
N HIS A 229 -17.70 -37.84 5.44
CA HIS A 229 -17.26 -38.11 4.06
C HIS A 229 -15.95 -37.37 3.77
N ARG A 230 -15.04 -37.99 3.03
CA ARG A 230 -13.78 -37.33 2.63
C ARG A 230 -14.09 -36.30 1.56
N ILE A 231 -13.55 -35.10 1.71
CA ILE A 231 -13.67 -34.02 0.71
C ILE A 231 -12.28 -33.55 0.27
N GLU A 232 -12.13 -33.40 -1.04
CA GLU A 232 -10.98 -32.74 -1.65
C GLU A 232 -11.46 -31.64 -2.59
N TYR A 233 -10.75 -30.53 -2.60
CA TYR A 233 -10.94 -29.48 -3.59
C TYR A 233 -9.59 -29.09 -4.17
N VAL A 234 -9.47 -29.11 -5.48
CA VAL A 234 -8.23 -28.77 -6.17
C VAL A 234 -8.51 -27.60 -7.10
N ASN A 235 -7.74 -26.52 -6.98
CA ASN A 235 -7.76 -25.41 -7.94
C ASN A 235 -6.34 -25.11 -8.42
N ALA A 236 -6.12 -25.14 -9.73
CA ALA A 236 -4.85 -24.75 -10.35
C ALA A 236 -5.09 -23.46 -11.13
N PHE A 237 -4.23 -22.45 -10.91
CA PHE A 237 -4.39 -21.13 -11.50
C PHE A 237 -3.08 -20.59 -12.03
N ARG A 238 -3.19 -19.79 -13.10
CA ARG A 238 -2.08 -19.09 -13.77
C ARG A 238 -2.42 -17.63 -14.07
N SER A 239 -3.46 -17.12 -13.42
CA SER A 239 -3.98 -15.77 -13.59
C SER A 239 -4.15 -15.06 -12.24
N HIS A 240 -5.13 -15.46 -11.44
CA HIS A 240 -5.42 -14.90 -10.12
C HIS A 240 -5.87 -16.02 -9.18
N GLY A 241 -5.16 -16.21 -8.07
CA GLY A 241 -5.45 -17.26 -7.10
C GLY A 241 -6.70 -16.96 -6.28
N ALA A 242 -7.89 -17.21 -6.84
CA ALA A 242 -9.15 -17.11 -6.13
C ALA A 242 -10.10 -18.25 -6.47
N CYS A 243 -10.74 -18.80 -5.44
CA CYS A 243 -11.63 -19.94 -5.54
C CYS A 243 -12.70 -19.95 -4.45
N SER A 244 -13.81 -20.59 -4.74
CA SER A 244 -14.84 -20.91 -3.75
C SER A 244 -15.57 -22.20 -4.12
N ALA A 245 -16.00 -22.95 -3.11
CA ALA A 245 -16.88 -24.09 -3.29
C ALA A 245 -18.07 -24.03 -2.33
N GLY A 246 -19.18 -24.64 -2.74
CA GLY A 246 -20.40 -24.69 -1.96
C GLY A 246 -21.14 -26.00 -2.13
N TRP A 247 -22.17 -26.16 -1.30
CA TRP A 247 -23.02 -27.33 -1.28
C TRP A 247 -24.50 -26.96 -1.09
N GLN A 248 -25.37 -27.88 -1.48
CA GLN A 248 -26.79 -27.88 -1.15
C GLN A 248 -27.11 -29.24 -0.53
N ARG A 249 -27.55 -29.23 0.73
CA ARG A 249 -27.92 -30.46 1.44
C ARG A 249 -29.34 -30.90 1.07
N PRO A 250 -29.72 -32.16 1.33
CA PRO A 250 -31.11 -32.60 1.25
C PRO A 250 -32.03 -31.64 2.02
N GLY A 251 -33.02 -31.06 1.33
CA GLY A 251 -33.98 -30.12 1.91
C GLY A 251 -33.55 -28.64 1.94
N ASP A 252 -32.29 -28.31 1.63
CA ASP A 252 -31.88 -26.91 1.48
C ASP A 252 -32.53 -26.30 0.22
N LYS A 253 -32.97 -25.04 0.30
CA LYS A 253 -33.63 -24.34 -0.82
C LYS A 253 -32.65 -23.91 -1.93
N ARG A 254 -31.38 -23.73 -1.60
CA ARG A 254 -30.35 -23.22 -2.52
C ARG A 254 -28.96 -23.69 -2.09
N LEU A 255 -28.05 -23.73 -3.04
CA LEU A 255 -26.63 -23.90 -2.81
C LEU A 255 -26.07 -22.73 -1.98
N ALA A 256 -25.16 -23.04 -1.05
CA ALA A 256 -24.48 -22.08 -0.19
C ALA A 256 -22.98 -22.39 -0.10
N PRO A 257 -22.10 -21.37 0.05
CA PRO A 257 -20.67 -21.59 0.28
C PRO A 257 -20.43 -22.42 1.54
N PHE A 258 -19.40 -23.27 1.52
CA PHE A 258 -19.00 -24.00 2.72
C PHE A 258 -18.67 -23.05 3.88
N GLN A 259 -19.27 -23.31 5.02
CA GLN A 259 -18.91 -22.70 6.30
C GLN A 259 -18.20 -23.74 7.17
N ARG A 260 -17.56 -23.30 8.26
CA ARG A 260 -16.77 -24.20 9.12
C ARG A 260 -17.59 -25.37 9.65
N GLU A 261 -18.88 -25.16 9.90
CA GLU A 261 -19.81 -26.16 10.45
C GLU A 261 -20.08 -27.33 9.49
N ALA A 262 -19.76 -27.18 8.19
CA ALA A 262 -19.86 -28.26 7.22
C ALA A 262 -18.83 -29.37 7.46
N PHE A 263 -17.74 -29.09 8.17
CA PHE A 263 -16.65 -30.04 8.40
C PHE A 263 -16.72 -30.65 9.80
N VAL A 264 -16.25 -31.89 9.91
CA VAL A 264 -16.10 -32.59 11.20
C VAL A 264 -15.22 -31.76 12.12
N GLY A 265 -15.65 -31.60 13.37
CA GLY A 265 -15.06 -30.64 14.28
C GLY A 265 -13.80 -31.14 14.97
N TYR A 266 -13.05 -30.21 15.55
CA TYR A 266 -11.88 -30.50 16.37
C TYR A 266 -11.80 -29.51 17.55
N TYR A 267 -11.11 -29.91 18.61
CA TYR A 267 -10.84 -29.06 19.76
C TYR A 267 -9.68 -28.09 19.47
N VAL A 268 -9.84 -26.85 19.91
CA VAL A 268 -8.78 -25.84 19.80
C VAL A 268 -7.85 -25.95 21.00
N ALA A 269 -6.58 -26.21 20.72
CA ALA A 269 -5.49 -26.15 21.66
C ALA A 269 -4.71 -24.84 21.49
N ARG A 270 -4.29 -24.24 22.61
CA ARG A 270 -3.56 -22.96 22.64
C ARG A 270 -2.16 -23.15 23.24
N PRO A 271 -1.10 -22.64 22.59
CA PRO A 271 0.23 -22.67 23.18
C PRO A 271 0.37 -21.65 24.30
N GLY A 272 1.06 -22.05 25.36
CA GLY A 272 1.67 -21.14 26.32
C GLY A 272 3.06 -20.67 25.85
N PRO A 273 3.72 -19.81 26.65
CA PRO A 273 5.10 -19.41 26.37
C PRO A 273 6.03 -20.63 26.42
N ALA A 274 7.05 -20.60 25.57
CA ALA A 274 8.12 -21.58 25.64
C ALA A 274 9.08 -21.35 26.83
N GLU A 275 9.74 -22.43 27.21
CA GLU A 275 10.80 -22.49 28.19
C GLU A 275 11.97 -23.28 27.59
N SER A 276 13.19 -22.80 27.82
CA SER A 276 14.41 -23.60 27.66
C SER A 276 14.84 -24.16 29.02
N LYS A 277 15.95 -24.89 29.05
CA LYS A 277 16.53 -25.40 30.31
C LYS A 277 17.02 -24.29 31.23
N GLU A 278 17.29 -23.10 30.69
CA GLU A 278 17.71 -21.90 31.41
C GLU A 278 16.52 -21.08 31.93
N GLY A 279 15.29 -21.42 31.52
CA GLY A 279 14.05 -20.79 31.99
C GLY A 279 13.15 -20.29 30.86
N PRO A 280 12.15 -19.43 31.17
CA PRO A 280 11.21 -18.93 30.17
C PRO A 280 11.91 -18.11 29.08
N VAL A 281 11.55 -18.33 27.81
CA VAL A 281 12.08 -17.57 26.66
C VAL A 281 11.08 -16.53 26.19
N ALA A 282 11.56 -15.47 25.53
CA ALA A 282 10.66 -14.57 24.83
C ALA A 282 9.96 -15.33 23.70
N ASP A 283 8.68 -15.04 23.49
CA ASP A 283 7.83 -15.81 22.58
C ASP A 283 6.61 -14.97 22.19
N PHE A 284 6.12 -15.16 20.96
CA PHE A 284 4.97 -14.43 20.45
C PHE A 284 4.22 -15.20 19.35
N GLU A 285 2.93 -14.90 19.23
CA GLU A 285 2.10 -15.25 18.08
C GLU A 285 1.88 -14.02 17.20
N TRP A 286 1.47 -14.24 15.96
CA TRP A 286 1.05 -13.17 15.06
C TRP A 286 -0.21 -13.53 14.28
N ILE A 287 -0.99 -12.53 13.89
CA ILE A 287 -2.25 -12.71 13.15
C ILE A 287 -2.29 -11.68 12.03
N LEU A 288 -2.57 -12.12 10.80
CA LEU A 288 -2.90 -11.21 9.70
C LEU A 288 -4.23 -10.50 10.04
N ASP A 289 -4.13 -9.22 10.42
CA ASP A 289 -5.24 -8.45 11.01
C ASP A 289 -6.16 -7.92 9.91
N ASP A 290 -5.57 -7.26 8.91
CA ASP A 290 -6.25 -6.71 7.73
C ASP A 290 -5.25 -6.50 6.57
N ASP A 291 -5.74 -6.20 5.36
CA ASP A 291 -4.91 -5.84 4.22
C ASP A 291 -5.53 -4.75 3.33
N LEU A 292 -4.68 -4.00 2.62
CA LEU A 292 -5.10 -3.11 1.53
C LEU A 292 -5.00 -3.86 0.19
N GLY A 293 -5.70 -4.98 0.03
CA GLY A 293 -5.66 -5.79 -1.18
C GLY A 293 -6.36 -5.22 -2.43
N LEU A 294 -6.64 -3.92 -2.51
CA LEU A 294 -7.18 -3.31 -3.74
C LEU A 294 -6.08 -3.25 -4.81
N GLU A 295 -6.40 -3.64 -6.05
CA GLU A 295 -5.56 -3.42 -7.23
C GLU A 295 -4.11 -3.93 -7.13
N GLY A 296 -3.88 -4.98 -6.33
CA GLY A 296 -2.56 -5.62 -6.24
C GLY A 296 -1.57 -4.95 -5.28
N ARG A 297 -2.01 -3.98 -4.46
CA ARG A 297 -1.20 -3.48 -3.34
C ARG A 297 -0.89 -4.58 -2.34
N ARG A 298 0.36 -4.63 -1.90
CA ARG A 298 0.92 -5.69 -1.04
C ARG A 298 1.14 -5.20 0.38
N VAL A 299 0.17 -4.48 0.92
CA VAL A 299 0.25 -3.83 2.24
C VAL A 299 -0.65 -4.55 3.21
N THR A 300 -0.09 -4.98 4.34
CA THR A 300 -0.76 -5.88 5.30
C THR A 300 -0.51 -5.44 6.73
N ALA A 301 -1.58 -5.33 7.52
CA ALA A 301 -1.49 -5.13 8.96
C ALA A 301 -1.38 -6.47 9.68
N VAL A 302 -0.40 -6.60 10.57
CA VAL A 302 -0.14 -7.80 11.35
C VAL A 302 -0.18 -7.45 12.83
N ARG A 303 -1.00 -8.19 13.58
CA ARG A 303 -1.09 -8.08 15.04
C ARG A 303 -0.12 -9.04 15.69
N PHE A 304 0.71 -8.54 16.60
CA PHE A 304 1.68 -9.33 17.35
C PHE A 304 1.26 -9.47 18.82
N LEU A 305 1.29 -10.70 19.33
CA LEU A 305 0.81 -11.07 20.66
C LEU A 305 1.95 -11.76 21.45
N PRO A 306 2.61 -11.11 22.42
CA PRO A 306 3.57 -11.79 23.28
C PRO A 306 2.89 -12.93 24.06
N LEU A 307 3.50 -14.12 24.01
CA LEU A 307 3.10 -15.24 24.87
C LEU A 307 3.77 -15.12 26.25
N LEU A 308 5.01 -14.63 26.29
CA LEU A 308 5.66 -14.27 27.56
C LEU A 308 5.19 -12.89 28.02
N ARG A 309 4.56 -12.82 29.20
CA ARG A 309 4.19 -11.54 29.82
C ARG A 309 5.41 -10.86 30.43
N GLY A 310 5.59 -9.58 30.14
CA GLY A 310 6.60 -8.73 30.75
C GLY A 310 6.22 -7.26 30.69
N LYS A 311 7.00 -6.41 31.35
CA LYS A 311 6.72 -4.97 31.44
C LYS A 311 7.37 -4.17 30.32
N ASN A 312 8.54 -4.62 29.84
CA ASN A 312 9.31 -3.93 28.82
C ASN A 312 9.36 -4.77 27.55
N CYS A 313 8.55 -4.40 26.55
CA CYS A 313 8.56 -5.02 25.23
C CYS A 313 9.32 -4.12 24.25
N ARG A 314 10.15 -4.73 23.40
CA ARG A 314 10.74 -4.06 22.23
C ARG A 314 10.63 -4.97 21.02
N TRP A 315 10.11 -4.41 19.94
CA TRP A 315 9.90 -5.08 18.66
C TRP A 315 10.84 -4.51 17.61
N SER A 316 11.37 -5.39 16.78
CA SER A 316 11.96 -5.06 15.48
C SER A 316 11.24 -5.89 14.43
N PHE A 317 10.59 -5.24 13.45
CA PHE A 317 9.76 -5.96 12.49
C PHE A 317 10.52 -6.48 11.27
N GLY A 318 11.82 -6.21 11.17
CA GLY A 318 12.65 -6.66 10.05
C GLY A 318 12.55 -5.80 8.78
N ASP A 319 11.69 -4.77 8.78
CA ASP A 319 11.53 -3.77 7.71
C ASP A 319 12.15 -2.41 8.06
N GLY A 320 12.90 -2.35 9.17
CA GLY A 320 13.49 -1.13 9.70
C GLY A 320 12.62 -0.36 10.69
N VAL A 321 11.37 -0.79 10.94
CA VAL A 321 10.48 -0.20 11.94
C VAL A 321 10.57 -0.97 13.27
N THR A 322 10.42 -0.24 14.37
CA THR A 322 10.42 -0.78 15.73
C THR A 322 9.21 -0.31 16.53
N SER A 323 8.88 -1.00 17.61
CA SER A 323 7.81 -0.60 18.53
C SER A 323 8.16 -0.96 19.97
N VAL A 324 7.60 -0.22 20.93
CA VAL A 324 7.68 -0.50 22.37
C VAL A 324 6.31 -0.87 22.96
N GLU A 325 5.28 -1.00 22.12
CA GLU A 325 3.96 -1.46 22.56
C GLU A 325 4.03 -2.91 23.00
N THR A 326 3.23 -3.28 24.01
CA THR A 326 3.14 -4.67 24.45
C THR A 326 2.60 -5.57 23.33
N SER A 327 1.58 -5.13 22.60
CA SER A 327 0.95 -5.92 21.55
C SER A 327 0.64 -5.02 20.34
N PRO A 328 1.64 -4.75 19.49
CA PRO A 328 1.50 -3.83 18.37
C PRO A 328 0.68 -4.44 17.24
N VAL A 329 0.02 -3.57 16.50
CA VAL A 329 -0.42 -3.85 15.12
C VAL A 329 0.49 -3.07 14.20
N HIS A 330 1.37 -3.78 13.50
CA HIS A 330 2.35 -3.20 12.58
C HIS A 330 1.86 -3.33 11.13
N VAL A 331 2.11 -2.31 10.32
CA VAL A 331 1.75 -2.30 8.90
C VAL A 331 3.01 -2.53 8.08
N PHE A 332 3.09 -3.66 7.41
CA PHE A 332 4.14 -3.91 6.43
C PHE A 332 3.71 -3.34 5.08
N LEU A 333 4.58 -2.53 4.49
CA LEU A 333 4.36 -1.85 3.22
C LEU A 333 4.78 -2.70 2.01
N GLU A 334 5.27 -3.91 2.26
CA GLU A 334 5.70 -4.88 1.26
C GLU A 334 5.25 -6.28 1.71
N ALA A 335 4.95 -7.15 0.74
CA ALA A 335 4.77 -8.58 1.02
C ALA A 335 6.11 -9.30 0.93
N SER A 336 6.53 -9.92 2.04
CA SER A 336 7.77 -10.68 2.16
C SER A 336 7.70 -11.63 3.36
N VAL A 337 8.78 -12.35 3.60
CA VAL A 337 9.05 -12.99 4.89
C VAL A 337 10.01 -12.10 5.65
N PHE A 338 9.59 -11.62 6.82
CA PHE A 338 10.37 -10.71 7.66
C PHE A 338 10.91 -11.42 8.90
N ASP A 339 12.14 -11.10 9.31
CA ASP A 339 12.71 -11.53 10.58
C ASP A 339 12.21 -10.59 11.70
N VAL A 340 11.14 -11.00 12.38
CA VAL A 340 10.55 -10.22 13.47
C VAL A 340 11.16 -10.65 14.80
N ALA A 341 11.74 -9.70 15.53
CA ALA A 341 12.32 -9.92 16.83
C ALA A 341 11.50 -9.27 17.95
N LEU A 342 11.41 -9.97 19.07
CA LEU A 342 10.82 -9.51 20.32
C LEU A 342 11.83 -9.62 21.45
N GLU A 343 12.00 -8.54 22.19
CA GLU A 343 12.64 -8.53 23.50
C GLU A 343 11.60 -8.27 24.60
N VAL A 344 11.57 -9.14 25.63
CA VAL A 344 10.72 -8.98 26.82
C VAL A 344 11.59 -9.05 28.07
N ASP A 345 11.72 -7.94 28.80
CA ASP A 345 12.49 -7.85 30.05
C ASP A 345 13.92 -8.45 29.92
N GLY A 346 14.59 -8.17 28.79
CA GLY A 346 15.96 -8.63 28.48
C GLY A 346 16.07 -9.98 27.76
N LYS A 347 14.98 -10.76 27.67
CA LYS A 347 14.92 -12.03 26.94
C LYS A 347 14.57 -11.77 25.48
N LYS A 348 15.25 -12.43 24.54
CA LYS A 348 15.10 -12.19 23.10
C LYS A 348 14.62 -13.42 22.37
N THR A 349 13.85 -13.19 21.32
CA THR A 349 13.49 -14.20 20.32
C THR A 349 13.36 -13.53 18.96
N ALA A 350 13.52 -14.32 17.90
CA ALA A 350 13.23 -13.91 16.54
C ALA A 350 12.44 -15.02 15.85
N GLN A 351 11.51 -14.62 14.99
CA GLN A 351 10.72 -15.53 14.16
C GLN A 351 10.60 -14.96 12.76
N ARG A 352 10.65 -15.85 11.76
CA ARG A 352 10.26 -15.55 10.39
C ARG A 352 8.74 -15.41 10.31
N VAL A 353 8.30 -14.27 9.76
CA VAL A 353 6.89 -13.90 9.66
C VAL A 353 6.56 -13.64 8.20
N ARG A 354 5.72 -14.51 7.62
CA ARG A 354 5.22 -14.32 6.26
C ARG A 354 4.10 -13.29 6.26
N VAL A 355 4.32 -12.21 5.53
CA VAL A 355 3.38 -11.12 5.38
C VAL A 355 2.91 -11.06 3.93
N ALA A 356 1.62 -11.31 3.73
CA ALA A 356 0.98 -11.25 2.43
C ALA A 356 -0.52 -10.91 2.61
N PRO A 357 -1.16 -10.28 1.61
CA PRO A 357 -2.60 -10.08 1.61
C PRO A 357 -3.35 -11.40 1.74
N ALA A 358 -4.40 -11.45 2.57
CA ALA A 358 -5.13 -12.68 2.87
C ALA A 358 -6.61 -12.60 2.51
N ARG A 359 -7.19 -11.40 2.38
CA ARG A 359 -8.64 -11.21 2.23
C ARG A 359 -9.07 -10.67 0.87
N GLY A 360 -8.23 -9.94 0.14
CA GLY A 360 -8.54 -9.52 -1.23
C GLY A 360 -9.80 -8.66 -1.33
N HIS A 361 -9.79 -7.51 -0.67
CA HIS A 361 -11.00 -6.71 -0.51
C HIS A 361 -11.44 -6.02 -1.81
N LEU A 362 -12.65 -6.32 -2.28
CA LEU A 362 -13.32 -5.61 -3.38
C LEU A 362 -13.92 -4.27 -2.89
N GLY A 363 -13.11 -3.22 -2.83
CA GLY A 363 -13.49 -1.78 -2.83
C GLY A 363 -14.33 -1.21 -1.68
N LYS A 364 -15.20 -1.98 -1.02
CA LYS A 364 -16.09 -1.46 0.04
C LYS A 364 -15.27 -1.02 1.26
N GLY A 365 -15.41 0.25 1.63
CA GLY A 365 -14.72 0.84 2.77
C GLY A 365 -13.23 1.11 2.55
N TYR A 366 -12.76 1.19 1.30
CA TYR A 366 -11.36 1.54 1.00
C TYR A 366 -10.95 2.88 1.62
N GLU A 367 -11.77 3.92 1.49
CA GLU A 367 -11.48 5.26 2.05
C GLU A 367 -11.26 5.24 3.57
N ARG A 368 -12.05 4.46 4.32
CA ARG A 368 -11.86 4.32 5.76
C ARG A 368 -10.55 3.58 6.06
N ARG A 369 -10.29 2.50 5.33
CA ARG A 369 -9.09 1.67 5.55
C ARG A 369 -7.80 2.42 5.19
N ILE A 370 -7.77 3.16 4.09
CA ILE A 370 -6.57 3.92 3.70
C ILE A 370 -6.23 4.99 4.76
N ALA A 371 -7.25 5.61 5.37
CA ALA A 371 -7.07 6.52 6.49
C ALA A 371 -6.54 5.80 7.75
N ASP A 372 -7.14 4.66 8.13
CA ASP A 372 -6.68 3.86 9.28
C ASP A 372 -5.21 3.38 9.11
N TYR A 373 -4.81 3.06 7.88
CA TYR A 373 -3.43 2.69 7.56
C TYR A 373 -2.50 3.90 7.61
N ALA A 374 -2.89 5.02 7.01
CA ALA A 374 -2.13 6.26 7.07
C ALA A 374 -1.88 6.71 8.52
N ASP A 375 -2.87 6.62 9.40
CA ASP A 375 -2.74 6.97 10.82
C ASP A 375 -1.76 6.05 11.58
N ARG A 376 -1.49 4.85 11.10
CA ARG A 376 -0.47 3.96 11.67
C ARG A 376 0.93 4.26 11.14
N ILE A 377 1.05 4.59 9.86
CA ILE A 377 2.35 4.68 9.18
C ILE A 377 2.87 6.10 9.04
N HIS A 378 2.06 7.15 9.21
CA HIS A 378 2.47 8.53 8.90
C HIS A 378 3.70 9.00 9.68
N ALA A 379 3.98 8.37 10.83
CA ALA A 379 5.11 8.62 11.72
C ALA A 379 6.27 7.61 11.57
N TYR A 380 6.16 6.60 10.70
CA TYR A 380 7.26 5.65 10.46
C TYR A 380 8.52 6.40 10.00
N SER A 381 9.68 6.00 10.54
CA SER A 381 10.96 6.50 10.07
C SER A 381 11.23 5.97 8.66
N THR A 382 11.54 6.88 7.75
CA THR A 382 11.93 6.53 6.38
C THR A 382 13.38 6.06 6.29
N GLU A 383 14.19 6.22 7.33
CA GLU A 383 15.60 5.80 7.32
C GLU A 383 15.74 4.28 7.21
N GLY A 384 14.95 3.52 7.99
CA GLY A 384 14.97 2.06 8.00
C GLY A 384 14.21 1.39 6.85
N LEU A 385 13.20 2.07 6.29
CA LEU A 385 12.38 1.53 5.20
C LEU A 385 13.16 1.38 3.89
N SER A 386 12.75 0.42 3.07
CA SER A 386 13.24 0.25 1.70
C SER A 386 12.77 1.40 0.79
N ALA A 387 13.37 1.52 -0.40
CA ALA A 387 12.92 2.51 -1.38
C ALA A 387 11.47 2.28 -1.81
N ALA A 388 11.06 1.01 -1.99
CA ALA A 388 9.70 0.62 -2.36
C ALA A 388 8.69 0.88 -1.22
N ALA A 389 9.05 0.55 0.03
CA ALA A 389 8.23 0.84 1.19
C ALA A 389 8.05 2.36 1.39
N CYS A 390 9.10 3.16 1.21
CA CYS A 390 8.98 4.63 1.24
C CYS A 390 8.00 5.14 0.18
N PHE A 391 8.04 4.59 -1.03
CA PHE A 391 7.10 4.98 -2.09
C PHE A 391 5.65 4.61 -1.71
N GLU A 392 5.41 3.38 -1.26
CA GLU A 392 4.08 2.90 -0.85
C GLU A 392 3.53 3.70 0.35
N MET A 393 4.39 4.06 1.31
CA MET A 393 4.03 4.98 2.40
C MET A 393 3.60 6.34 1.87
N GLY A 394 4.32 6.87 0.87
CA GLY A 394 3.99 8.12 0.19
C GLY A 394 2.61 8.08 -0.45
N MET A 395 2.31 7.00 -1.17
CA MET A 395 1.02 6.76 -1.81
C MET A 395 -0.13 6.76 -0.80
N ILE A 396 -0.03 5.93 0.24
CA ILE A 396 -1.07 5.82 1.28
C ILE A 396 -1.28 7.16 1.99
N CYS A 397 -0.20 7.84 2.36
CA CYS A 397 -0.29 9.14 3.02
C CYS A 397 -0.90 10.21 2.09
N HIS A 398 -0.57 10.19 0.79
CA HIS A 398 -1.14 11.13 -0.17
C HIS A 398 -2.65 10.95 -0.32
N GLU A 399 -3.10 9.71 -0.53
CA GLU A 399 -4.52 9.37 -0.67
C GLU A 399 -5.33 9.71 0.60
N ALA A 400 -4.73 9.51 1.77
CA ALA A 400 -5.30 9.90 3.06
C ALA A 400 -5.12 11.38 3.42
N ARG A 401 -4.62 12.21 2.50
CA ARG A 401 -4.40 13.66 2.67
C ARG A 401 -3.45 14.02 3.84
N ARG A 402 -2.46 13.17 4.10
CA ARG A 402 -1.34 13.41 5.03
C ARG A 402 -0.13 13.97 4.26
N THR A 403 -0.28 15.18 3.72
CA THR A 403 0.64 15.75 2.71
C THR A 403 2.10 15.82 3.15
N ASP A 404 2.40 16.22 4.38
CA ASP A 404 3.78 16.29 4.87
C ASP A 404 4.46 14.91 4.95
N SER A 405 3.73 13.91 5.46
CA SER A 405 4.21 12.52 5.49
C SER A 405 4.39 11.96 4.09
N ALA A 406 3.48 12.28 3.16
CA ALA A 406 3.59 11.87 1.77
C ALA A 406 4.86 12.45 1.11
N MET A 407 5.10 13.76 1.23
CA MET A 407 6.30 14.41 0.69
C MET A 407 7.59 13.81 1.29
N ARG A 408 7.61 13.58 2.61
CA ARG A 408 8.75 12.97 3.30
C ARG A 408 9.06 11.56 2.76
N ALA A 409 8.02 10.75 2.59
CA ALA A 409 8.17 9.37 2.14
C ALA A 409 8.57 9.28 0.66
N PHE A 410 7.94 10.06 -0.22
CA PHE A 410 8.33 10.11 -1.65
C PHE A 410 9.77 10.61 -1.85
N ARG A 411 10.21 11.63 -1.10
CA ARG A 411 11.60 12.07 -1.15
C ARG A 411 12.56 10.97 -0.73
N ALA A 412 12.29 10.31 0.39
CA ALA A 412 13.12 9.21 0.85
C ALA A 412 13.17 8.05 -0.16
N ALA A 413 12.08 7.77 -0.86
CA ALA A 413 12.07 6.78 -1.94
C ALA A 413 13.05 7.14 -3.06
N LEU A 414 13.03 8.38 -3.55
CA LEU A 414 13.94 8.87 -4.59
C LEU A 414 15.40 8.90 -4.12
N GLU A 415 15.67 9.37 -2.91
CA GLU A 415 17.03 9.38 -2.32
C GLU A 415 17.60 7.96 -2.19
N LYS A 416 16.75 6.96 -1.96
CA LYS A 416 17.11 5.53 -1.91
C LYS A 416 17.13 4.85 -3.29
N GLY A 417 16.93 5.61 -4.37
CA GLY A 417 17.03 5.09 -5.73
C GLY A 417 15.81 4.30 -6.20
N TRP A 418 14.61 4.58 -5.67
CA TRP A 418 13.37 4.05 -6.21
C TRP A 418 13.26 4.38 -7.70
N LYS A 419 12.78 3.40 -8.48
CA LYS A 419 12.54 3.55 -9.91
C LYS A 419 11.10 3.17 -10.23
N PRO A 420 10.39 3.95 -11.05
CA PRO A 420 9.03 3.62 -11.45
C PRO A 420 9.02 2.35 -12.29
N ALA A 421 8.06 1.46 -12.03
CA ALA A 421 7.85 0.25 -12.81
C ALA A 421 7.24 0.53 -14.19
N ASN A 422 6.52 1.65 -14.34
CA ASN A 422 5.84 2.05 -15.56
C ASN A 422 5.71 3.59 -15.66
N ALA A 423 5.16 4.07 -16.77
CA ALA A 423 5.01 5.52 -17.01
C ALA A 423 4.05 6.21 -16.03
N GLU A 424 3.03 5.50 -15.52
CA GLU A 424 2.08 6.03 -14.55
C GLU A 424 2.76 6.27 -13.20
N GLU A 425 3.53 5.29 -12.72
CA GLU A 425 4.37 5.46 -11.53
C GLU A 425 5.38 6.61 -11.72
N GLY A 426 5.95 6.77 -12.91
CA GLY A 426 6.88 7.85 -13.21
C GLY A 426 6.29 9.26 -13.02
N ARG A 427 4.96 9.41 -13.16
CA ARG A 427 4.28 10.71 -12.94
C ARG A 427 4.35 11.17 -11.48
N TRP A 428 4.61 10.26 -10.52
CA TRP A 428 4.74 10.64 -9.11
C TRP A 428 5.95 11.52 -8.82
N ILE A 429 6.99 11.49 -9.66
CA ILE A 429 8.12 12.42 -9.54
C ILE A 429 7.65 13.85 -9.80
N LEU A 430 6.85 14.06 -10.85
CA LEU A 430 6.24 15.36 -11.12
C LEU A 430 5.24 15.74 -10.04
N ARG A 431 4.46 14.77 -9.53
CA ARG A 431 3.55 15.02 -8.42
C ARG A 431 4.28 15.48 -7.16
N LEU A 432 5.46 14.93 -6.86
CA LEU A 432 6.28 15.38 -5.73
C LEU A 432 6.75 16.83 -5.91
N TYR A 433 7.16 17.22 -7.13
CA TYR A 433 7.48 18.60 -7.46
C TYR A 433 6.29 19.54 -7.19
N GLU A 434 5.09 19.17 -7.64
CA GLU A 434 3.85 19.95 -7.43
C GLU A 434 3.52 20.09 -5.95
N LEU A 435 3.60 18.99 -5.18
CA LEU A 435 3.37 19.00 -3.74
C LEU A 435 4.32 19.98 -3.03
N TYR A 436 5.60 19.99 -3.40
CA TYR A 436 6.57 20.94 -2.84
C TYR A 436 6.29 22.38 -3.25
N ARG A 437 6.00 22.64 -4.52
CA ARG A 437 5.63 23.98 -5.01
C ARG A 437 4.42 24.53 -4.25
N ASP A 438 3.37 23.73 -4.12
CA ASP A 438 2.10 24.16 -3.54
C ASP A 438 2.24 24.41 -2.03
N ALA A 439 3.04 23.58 -1.35
CA ALA A 439 3.44 23.75 0.05
C ALA A 439 4.43 24.91 0.29
N GLY A 440 4.90 25.58 -0.76
CA GLY A 440 5.88 26.67 -0.66
C GLY A 440 7.31 26.22 -0.37
N LYS A 441 7.61 24.92 -0.49
CA LYS A 441 8.94 24.33 -0.28
C LYS A 441 9.73 24.37 -1.59
N TYR A 442 10.04 25.58 -2.06
CA TYR A 442 10.59 25.81 -3.40
C TYR A 442 11.97 25.18 -3.64
N ASP A 443 12.85 25.17 -2.64
CA ASP A 443 14.16 24.51 -2.77
C ASP A 443 14.01 22.99 -2.93
N ASP A 444 13.00 22.39 -2.29
CA ASP A 444 12.69 20.97 -2.45
C ASP A 444 12.09 20.67 -3.83
N ALA A 445 11.28 21.57 -4.38
CA ALA A 445 10.79 21.45 -5.77
C ALA A 445 11.95 21.52 -6.78
N VAL A 446 12.91 22.44 -6.58
CA VAL A 446 14.15 22.50 -7.38
C VAL A 446 14.96 21.22 -7.23
N TRP A 447 15.07 20.69 -6.00
CA TRP A 447 15.76 19.43 -5.73
C TRP A 447 15.18 18.27 -6.53
N VAL A 448 13.85 18.16 -6.68
CA VAL A 448 13.21 17.11 -7.50
C VAL A 448 13.70 17.21 -8.95
N CYS A 449 13.73 18.41 -9.52
CA CYS A 449 14.20 18.63 -10.89
C CYS A 449 15.68 18.26 -11.04
N ASP A 450 16.52 18.65 -10.09
CA ASP A 450 17.95 18.32 -10.09
C ASP A 450 18.20 16.82 -9.92
N HIS A 451 17.39 16.14 -9.13
CA HIS A 451 17.43 14.69 -8.99
C HIS A 451 17.14 13.98 -10.32
N VAL A 452 16.10 14.42 -11.04
CA VAL A 452 15.78 13.91 -12.38
C VAL A 452 16.94 14.15 -13.34
N LEU A 453 17.47 15.37 -13.40
CA LEU A 453 18.56 15.74 -14.31
C LEU A 453 19.85 14.96 -14.04
N LYS A 454 20.13 14.63 -12.77
CA LYS A 454 21.31 13.82 -12.38
C LYS A 454 21.31 12.44 -13.02
N SER A 455 20.14 11.88 -13.36
CA SER A 455 20.03 10.58 -14.02
C SER A 455 20.38 10.60 -15.53
N GLN A 456 20.70 11.78 -16.09
CA GLN A 456 20.92 12.00 -17.52
C GLN A 456 19.76 11.44 -18.36
N PRO A 457 18.54 11.94 -18.14
CA PRO A 457 17.36 11.40 -18.79
C PRO A 457 17.33 11.79 -20.27
N ALA A 458 16.43 11.17 -21.04
CA ALA A 458 16.20 11.54 -22.44
C ALA A 458 15.85 13.04 -22.58
N ASP A 459 16.15 13.62 -23.74
CA ASP A 459 16.05 15.07 -23.97
C ASP A 459 14.68 15.68 -23.61
N ALA A 460 13.58 14.97 -23.89
CA ALA A 460 12.24 15.42 -23.55
C ALA A 460 12.03 15.58 -22.03
N ILE A 461 12.54 14.63 -21.24
CA ILE A 461 12.45 14.65 -19.78
C ILE A 461 13.39 15.72 -19.22
N ALA A 462 14.61 15.84 -19.78
CA ALA A 462 15.56 16.87 -19.39
C ALA A 462 15.01 18.28 -19.64
N ALA A 463 14.42 18.52 -20.82
CA ALA A 463 13.77 19.78 -21.16
C ALA A 463 12.63 20.13 -20.20
N THR A 464 11.80 19.14 -19.85
CA THR A 464 10.69 19.30 -18.89
C THR A 464 11.22 19.66 -17.50
N ALA A 465 12.18 18.92 -16.96
CA ALA A 465 12.75 19.19 -15.63
C ALA A 465 13.43 20.56 -15.55
N LEU A 466 14.16 20.97 -16.60
CA LEU A 466 14.77 22.31 -16.67
C LEU A 466 13.73 23.43 -16.74
N ALA A 467 12.64 23.24 -17.49
CA ALA A 467 11.56 24.22 -17.58
C ALA A 467 10.83 24.38 -16.24
N LEU A 468 10.48 23.29 -15.58
CA LEU A 468 9.86 23.30 -14.24
C LEU A 468 10.78 23.92 -13.18
N LYS A 469 12.10 23.65 -13.27
CA LYS A 469 13.10 24.31 -12.42
C LYS A 469 13.13 25.83 -12.68
N ALA A 470 13.14 26.24 -13.95
CA ALA A 470 13.13 27.65 -14.33
C ALA A 470 11.86 28.37 -13.83
N GLU A 471 10.70 27.70 -13.84
CA GLU A 471 9.46 28.22 -13.27
C GLU A 471 9.62 28.55 -11.78
N ILE A 472 10.11 27.60 -10.97
CA ILE A 472 10.32 27.83 -9.53
C ILE A 472 11.29 28.98 -9.27
N LEU A 473 12.44 28.94 -9.96
CA LEU A 473 13.48 29.95 -9.81
C LEU A 473 12.96 31.34 -10.17
N TYR A 474 12.23 31.48 -11.27
CA TYR A 474 11.75 32.77 -11.74
C TYR A 474 10.49 33.24 -11.03
N ASP A 475 9.42 32.45 -11.03
CA ASP A 475 8.10 32.87 -10.56
C ASP A 475 8.05 32.92 -9.02
N TYR A 476 8.70 31.96 -8.34
CA TYR A 476 8.57 31.80 -6.89
C TYR A 476 9.77 32.33 -6.09
N GLN A 477 11.00 32.24 -6.62
CA GLN A 477 12.21 32.68 -5.92
C GLN A 477 12.85 33.99 -6.45
N ASP A 478 12.41 34.51 -7.61
CA ASP A 478 13.01 35.67 -8.31
C ASP A 478 14.52 35.54 -8.62
N ARG A 479 15.01 34.29 -8.76
CA ARG A 479 16.39 33.94 -9.15
C ARG A 479 16.53 33.93 -10.67
N ARG A 480 16.51 35.12 -11.28
CA ARG A 480 16.39 35.32 -12.73
C ARG A 480 17.53 34.72 -13.54
N ASP A 481 18.78 34.90 -13.09
CA ASP A 481 19.96 34.42 -13.81
C ASP A 481 20.00 32.89 -13.89
N GLU A 482 19.58 32.20 -12.82
CA GLU A 482 19.53 30.74 -12.77
C GLU A 482 18.38 30.19 -13.62
N ALA A 483 17.23 30.88 -13.61
CA ALA A 483 16.12 30.54 -14.50
C ALA A 483 16.50 30.70 -15.98
N GLU A 484 17.24 31.76 -16.31
CA GLU A 484 17.77 31.98 -17.66
C GLU A 484 18.77 30.89 -18.06
N ALA A 485 19.67 30.50 -17.16
CA ALA A 485 20.61 29.41 -17.41
C ALA A 485 19.87 28.10 -17.74
N CYS A 486 18.77 27.80 -17.03
CA CYS A 486 17.92 26.65 -17.32
C CYS A 486 17.29 26.76 -18.73
N CYS A 487 16.69 27.90 -19.06
CA CYS A 487 16.08 28.11 -20.39
C CYS A 487 17.10 27.99 -21.52
N LYS A 488 18.31 28.53 -21.32
CA LYS A 488 19.42 28.42 -22.26
C LYS A 488 19.81 26.97 -22.49
N LEU A 489 19.95 26.17 -21.42
CA LEU A 489 20.24 24.74 -21.54
C LEU A 489 19.17 23.99 -22.33
N VAL A 490 17.89 24.28 -22.12
CA VAL A 490 16.79 23.70 -22.92
C VAL A 490 16.97 24.05 -24.40
N LEU A 491 17.19 25.31 -24.73
CA LEU A 491 17.25 25.81 -26.11
C LEU A 491 18.54 25.45 -26.86
N GLU A 492 19.64 25.20 -26.15
CA GLU A 492 20.93 24.85 -26.74
C GLU A 492 21.16 23.34 -26.80
N LYS A 493 20.83 22.60 -25.73
CA LYS A 493 21.15 21.17 -25.62
C LYS A 493 19.98 20.26 -25.92
N HIS A 494 18.76 20.66 -25.56
CA HIS A 494 17.58 19.79 -25.64
C HIS A 494 16.54 20.27 -26.66
N ARG A 495 16.91 21.20 -27.53
CA ARG A 495 16.00 21.78 -28.53
C ARG A 495 15.38 20.74 -29.46
N ALA A 496 16.15 19.71 -29.80
CA ALA A 496 15.73 18.64 -30.70
C ALA A 496 14.62 17.76 -30.11
N ALA A 497 14.36 17.83 -28.79
CA ALA A 497 13.27 17.12 -28.16
C ALA A 497 11.90 17.50 -28.74
N GLY A 498 11.76 18.73 -29.25
CA GLY A 498 10.55 19.21 -29.90
C GLY A 498 9.32 19.24 -29.00
N THR A 499 9.49 19.20 -27.67
CA THR A 499 8.37 19.22 -26.71
C THR A 499 7.82 20.63 -26.52
N ASP A 500 6.60 20.73 -26.00
CA ASP A 500 6.03 22.03 -25.64
C ASP A 500 6.91 22.76 -24.59
N PHE A 501 7.61 22.05 -23.70
CA PHE A 501 8.53 22.68 -22.75
C PHE A 501 9.73 23.39 -23.42
N VAL A 502 10.12 23.00 -24.65
CA VAL A 502 11.15 23.71 -25.43
C VAL A 502 10.65 25.08 -25.88
N ARG A 503 9.42 25.18 -26.39
CA ARG A 503 8.83 26.49 -26.74
C ARG A 503 8.51 27.28 -25.47
N TRP A 504 8.16 26.63 -24.36
CA TRP A 504 7.93 27.32 -23.09
C TRP A 504 9.21 28.04 -22.65
N ALA A 505 10.37 27.35 -22.75
CA ALA A 505 11.67 27.96 -22.47
C ALA A 505 12.00 29.10 -23.43
N TYR A 506 11.56 29.02 -24.70
CA TYR A 506 11.70 30.10 -25.67
C TYR A 506 10.87 31.33 -25.28
N ILE A 507 9.58 31.15 -24.98
CA ILE A 507 8.71 32.23 -24.49
C ILE A 507 9.30 32.85 -23.22
N ARG A 508 9.72 31.99 -22.27
CA ARG A 508 10.33 32.41 -21.00
C ARG A 508 11.59 33.25 -21.20
N SER A 509 12.41 32.97 -22.21
CA SER A 509 13.59 33.77 -22.53
C SER A 509 13.23 35.19 -22.99
N GLY A 510 12.11 35.37 -23.72
CA GLY A 510 11.61 36.68 -24.09
C GLY A 510 11.11 37.47 -22.88
N GLU A 511 10.45 36.79 -21.94
CA GLU A 511 10.02 37.40 -20.69
C GLU A 511 11.19 37.78 -19.77
N LEU A 512 12.23 36.95 -19.70
CA LEU A 512 13.47 37.27 -18.99
C LEU A 512 14.19 38.48 -19.61
N ALA A 513 14.18 38.61 -20.94
CA ALA A 513 14.70 39.81 -21.62
C ALA A 513 13.91 41.06 -21.22
N LEU A 514 12.58 40.98 -21.18
CA LEU A 514 11.72 42.08 -20.72
C LEU A 514 12.05 42.46 -19.27
N ALA A 515 12.26 41.48 -18.40
CA ALA A 515 12.62 41.70 -16.99
C ALA A 515 14.01 42.33 -16.80
N ARG A 516 14.89 42.28 -17.82
CA ARG A 516 16.17 43.01 -17.87
C ARG A 516 16.07 44.40 -18.51
N GLY A 517 14.89 44.78 -18.99
CA GLY A 517 14.67 46.03 -19.72
C GLY A 517 14.97 45.94 -21.23
N ASP A 518 15.31 44.77 -21.76
CA ASP A 518 15.50 44.54 -23.21
C ASP A 518 14.14 44.29 -23.88
N ARG A 519 13.36 45.36 -24.05
CA ARG A 519 12.02 45.28 -24.65
C ARG A 519 12.06 44.87 -26.12
N ASP A 520 13.05 45.31 -26.88
CA ASP A 520 13.17 44.99 -28.31
C ASP A 520 13.52 43.51 -28.51
N GLY A 521 14.46 42.99 -27.72
CA GLY A 521 14.78 41.56 -27.69
C GLY A 521 13.60 40.71 -27.24
N ALA A 522 12.89 41.14 -26.17
CA ALA A 522 11.68 40.48 -25.70
C ALA A 522 10.61 40.44 -26.80
N LYS A 523 10.34 41.57 -27.46
CA LYS A 523 9.36 41.66 -28.55
C LYS A 523 9.69 40.69 -29.67
N LYS A 524 10.94 40.67 -30.13
CA LYS A 524 11.40 39.76 -31.19
C LYS A 524 11.13 38.29 -30.83
N VAL A 525 11.46 37.88 -29.62
CA VAL A 525 11.27 36.49 -29.17
C VAL A 525 9.79 36.13 -29.04
N LEU A 526 9.00 37.00 -28.41
CA LEU A 526 7.59 36.73 -28.13
C LEU A 526 6.72 36.76 -29.39
N GLU A 527 6.99 37.68 -30.33
CA GLU A 527 6.33 37.71 -31.63
C GLU A 527 6.74 36.51 -32.50
N ASP A 528 8.02 36.11 -32.50
CA ASP A 528 8.45 34.88 -33.18
C ASP A 528 7.74 33.65 -32.59
N ALA A 529 7.69 33.53 -31.26
CA ALA A 529 7.00 32.44 -30.58
C ALA A 529 5.49 32.41 -30.86
N GLN A 530 4.85 33.57 -31.11
CA GLN A 530 3.43 33.69 -31.41
C GLN A 530 3.10 33.42 -32.87
N TYR A 531 3.92 33.92 -33.81
CA TYR A 531 3.55 33.99 -35.23
C TYR A 531 4.30 33.01 -36.13
N SER A 532 5.47 32.53 -35.73
CA SER A 532 6.30 31.62 -36.53
C SER A 532 5.78 30.18 -36.52
N ASP A 533 5.69 29.56 -37.69
CA ASP A 533 5.29 28.14 -37.83
C ASP A 533 6.24 27.19 -37.11
N LYS A 534 7.49 27.63 -36.89
CA LYS A 534 8.50 26.91 -36.13
C LYS A 534 8.05 26.57 -34.71
N TRP A 535 7.29 27.47 -34.08
CA TRP A 535 6.93 27.37 -32.66
C TRP A 535 5.46 27.06 -32.44
N LYS A 536 4.58 27.28 -33.43
CA LYS A 536 3.13 27.11 -33.26
C LYS A 536 2.65 25.67 -33.13
N LYS A 537 3.47 24.67 -33.42
CA LYS A 537 3.05 23.26 -33.38
C LYS A 537 2.93 22.78 -31.94
N TRP A 538 1.70 22.61 -31.45
CA TRP A 538 1.41 21.96 -30.18
C TRP A 538 1.67 20.46 -30.25
N THR A 539 2.35 19.91 -29.25
CA THR A 539 2.67 18.47 -29.18
C THR A 539 1.83 17.68 -28.18
N GLY A 540 1.10 18.37 -27.30
CA GLY A 540 0.26 17.73 -26.27
C GLY A 540 1.01 17.45 -24.96
N ASP A 541 2.24 17.95 -24.82
CA ASP A 541 3.05 17.83 -23.60
C ASP A 541 2.67 18.89 -22.57
N PHE A 542 2.09 20.01 -23.03
CA PHE A 542 1.57 21.07 -22.20
C PHE A 542 0.05 21.06 -22.24
N ASP A 543 -0.59 20.94 -21.08
CA ASP A 543 -2.03 20.86 -20.95
C ASP A 543 -2.66 22.26 -21.11
N LEU A 544 -3.40 22.46 -22.21
CA LEU A 544 -3.99 23.73 -22.60
C LEU A 544 -5.51 23.71 -22.44
N SER A 545 -6.07 24.81 -21.97
CA SER A 545 -7.52 25.04 -22.01
C SER A 545 -7.98 25.50 -23.39
N GLU A 546 -9.20 25.12 -23.79
CA GLU A 546 -9.87 25.64 -24.99
C GLU A 546 -10.86 26.75 -24.63
N GLY A 547 -11.01 27.75 -25.51
CA GLY A 547 -12.11 28.72 -25.45
C GLY A 547 -11.72 30.12 -24.96
N ALA A 548 -12.66 30.82 -24.31
CA ALA A 548 -12.52 32.22 -23.93
C ALA A 548 -11.76 32.35 -22.59
N HIS A 549 -10.42 32.37 -22.65
CA HIS A 549 -9.54 32.39 -21.47
C HIS A 549 -9.91 33.43 -20.40
N SER A 550 -10.32 34.63 -20.79
CA SER A 550 -10.71 35.67 -19.83
C SER A 550 -11.95 35.27 -19.03
N ILE A 551 -12.97 34.70 -19.68
CA ILE A 551 -14.21 34.27 -19.02
C ILE A 551 -13.92 33.09 -18.09
N ASN A 552 -13.18 32.09 -18.58
CA ASN A 552 -12.80 30.91 -17.80
C ASN A 552 -11.98 31.32 -16.56
N PHE A 553 -10.98 32.18 -16.75
CA PHE A 553 -10.14 32.67 -15.66
C PHE A 553 -10.95 33.36 -14.55
N GLU A 554 -11.87 34.27 -14.91
CA GLU A 554 -12.72 34.95 -13.93
C GLU A 554 -13.60 33.94 -13.18
N GLU A 555 -14.12 32.94 -13.87
CA GLU A 555 -14.94 31.90 -13.25
C GLU A 555 -14.15 31.03 -12.27
N TYR A 556 -12.96 30.55 -12.65
CA TYR A 556 -12.10 29.75 -11.76
C TYR A 556 -11.64 30.54 -10.56
N LEU A 557 -11.22 31.79 -10.75
CA LEU A 557 -10.80 32.66 -9.65
C LEU A 557 -11.95 32.89 -8.67
N ARG A 558 -13.18 33.11 -9.16
CA ARG A 558 -14.39 33.27 -8.34
C ARG A 558 -14.74 32.00 -7.55
N LYS A 559 -14.53 30.81 -8.13
CA LYS A 559 -14.78 29.52 -7.48
C LYS A 559 -13.67 29.11 -6.49
N GLY A 560 -12.52 29.80 -6.50
CA GLY A 560 -11.35 29.42 -5.71
C GLY A 560 -10.58 28.24 -6.30
N GLU A 561 -10.80 27.92 -7.58
CA GLU A 561 -10.12 26.84 -8.31
C GLU A 561 -8.77 27.35 -8.83
N PHE A 562 -7.82 27.58 -7.92
CA PHE A 562 -6.57 28.29 -8.23
C PHE A 562 -5.67 27.55 -9.22
N GLU A 563 -5.64 26.21 -9.19
CA GLU A 563 -4.87 25.41 -10.14
C GLU A 563 -5.39 25.59 -11.57
N ALA A 564 -6.72 25.54 -11.74
CA ALA A 564 -7.37 25.80 -13.02
C ALA A 564 -7.13 27.26 -13.48
N ALA A 565 -7.15 28.22 -12.56
CA ALA A 565 -6.83 29.61 -12.88
C ALA A 565 -5.37 29.79 -13.36
N PHE A 566 -4.39 29.14 -12.72
CA PHE A 566 -3.00 29.16 -13.21
C PHE A 566 -2.86 28.48 -14.57
N LYS A 567 -3.58 27.37 -14.80
CA LYS A 567 -3.62 26.68 -16.09
C LYS A 567 -4.17 27.58 -17.20
N GLU A 568 -5.23 28.35 -16.95
CA GLU A 568 -5.75 29.31 -17.93
C GLU A 568 -4.72 30.40 -18.27
N VAL A 569 -4.00 30.92 -17.28
CA VAL A 569 -2.95 31.92 -17.55
C VAL A 569 -1.81 31.31 -18.36
N ALA A 570 -1.41 30.09 -18.02
CA ALA A 570 -0.37 29.36 -18.74
C ALA A 570 -0.79 29.09 -20.20
N SER A 571 -2.05 28.71 -20.42
CA SER A 571 -2.62 28.45 -21.75
C SER A 571 -2.68 29.71 -22.59
N TRP A 572 -3.17 30.82 -22.03
CA TRP A 572 -3.17 32.10 -22.73
C TRP A 572 -1.74 32.56 -23.07
N THR A 573 -0.79 32.42 -22.14
CA THR A 573 0.61 32.77 -22.39
C THR A 573 1.23 31.92 -23.51
N TRP A 574 0.84 30.65 -23.58
CA TRP A 574 1.28 29.73 -24.61
C TRP A 574 0.75 30.08 -26.01
N GLU A 575 -0.54 30.42 -26.09
CA GLU A 575 -1.19 30.76 -27.35
C GLU A 575 -0.82 32.16 -27.85
N LYS A 576 -0.74 33.14 -26.93
CA LYS A 576 -0.53 34.56 -27.23
C LYS A 576 0.64 35.13 -26.41
N PRO A 577 1.88 34.66 -26.61
CA PRO A 577 3.01 35.10 -25.80
C PRO A 577 3.32 36.60 -25.94
N ALA A 578 2.88 37.29 -27.00
CA ALA A 578 3.02 38.75 -27.10
C ALA A 578 2.21 39.51 -26.04
N GLU A 579 1.21 38.90 -25.40
CA GLU A 579 0.49 39.51 -24.27
C GLU A 579 1.38 39.72 -23.04
N ILE A 580 2.53 39.02 -22.94
CA ILE A 580 3.54 39.30 -21.91
C ILE A 580 4.05 40.74 -22.02
N LEU A 581 4.20 41.29 -23.24
CA LEU A 581 4.64 42.68 -23.45
C LEU A 581 3.65 43.72 -22.91
N ARG A 582 2.38 43.32 -22.74
CA ARG A 582 1.30 44.12 -22.15
C ARG A 582 1.17 43.90 -20.65
N GLY A 583 1.84 42.91 -20.08
CA GLY A 583 1.76 42.53 -18.67
C GLY A 583 0.50 41.73 -18.27
N THR A 584 -0.38 41.40 -19.23
CA THR A 584 -1.68 40.74 -18.96
C THR A 584 -1.53 39.44 -18.16
N PRO A 585 -0.65 38.49 -18.55
CA PRO A 585 -0.51 37.24 -17.80
C PRO A 585 0.00 37.45 -16.37
N ARG A 586 0.87 38.45 -16.16
CA ARG A 586 1.40 38.79 -14.83
C ARG A 586 0.36 39.42 -13.93
N HIS A 587 -0.48 40.30 -14.48
CA HIS A 587 -1.62 40.83 -13.76
C HIS A 587 -2.56 39.71 -13.29
N MET A 588 -2.89 38.77 -14.18
CA MET A 588 -3.73 37.63 -13.86
C MET A 588 -3.11 36.73 -12.78
N ARG A 589 -1.82 36.37 -12.89
CA ARG A 589 -1.11 35.61 -11.84
C ARG A 589 -1.10 36.32 -10.50
N GLY A 590 -0.90 37.65 -10.49
CA GLY A 590 -0.97 38.47 -9.28
C GLY A 590 -2.33 38.36 -8.59
N ARG A 591 -3.42 38.38 -9.37
CA ARG A 591 -4.79 38.18 -8.85
C ARG A 591 -4.98 36.78 -8.26
N VAL A 592 -4.44 35.73 -8.88
CA VAL A 592 -4.50 34.37 -8.32
C VAL A 592 -3.76 34.29 -6.98
N PHE A 593 -2.53 34.79 -6.91
CA PHE A 593 -1.78 34.78 -5.65
C PHE A 593 -2.42 35.63 -4.55
N LEU A 594 -3.03 36.76 -4.91
CA LEU A 594 -3.79 37.59 -3.97
C LEU A 594 -4.98 36.81 -3.39
N ALA A 595 -5.74 36.10 -4.22
CA ALA A 595 -6.85 35.26 -3.79
C ALA A 595 -6.39 34.08 -2.91
N MET A 596 -5.20 33.54 -3.17
CA MET A 596 -4.53 32.54 -2.32
C MET A 596 -3.92 33.11 -1.04
N LYS A 597 -3.98 34.43 -0.83
CA LYS A 597 -3.33 35.15 0.28
C LYS A 597 -1.80 35.02 0.31
N LYS A 598 -1.18 34.68 -0.83
CA LYS A 598 0.29 34.66 -1.00
C LYS A 598 0.74 36.08 -1.39
N HIS A 599 0.65 37.01 -0.45
CA HIS A 599 0.75 38.46 -0.72
C HIS A 599 2.11 38.89 -1.28
N GLU A 600 3.23 38.28 -0.86
CA GLU A 600 4.56 38.59 -1.40
C GLU A 600 4.67 38.21 -2.89
N LEU A 601 4.12 37.07 -3.27
CA LEU A 601 4.07 36.64 -4.67
C LEU A 601 3.13 37.53 -5.49
N ALA A 602 1.98 37.91 -4.93
CA ALA A 602 1.04 38.82 -5.58
C ALA A 602 1.69 40.18 -5.90
N VAL A 603 2.38 40.79 -4.92
CA VAL A 603 3.12 42.05 -5.11
C VAL A 603 4.11 41.94 -6.26
N ARG A 604 4.92 40.87 -6.29
CA ARG A 604 5.94 40.66 -7.33
C ARG A 604 5.32 40.55 -8.73
N GLU A 605 4.23 39.82 -8.85
CA GLU A 605 3.55 39.66 -10.14
C GLU A 605 2.91 40.98 -10.61
N PHE A 606 2.31 41.76 -9.71
CA PHE A 606 1.82 43.11 -10.05
C PHE A 606 2.96 44.06 -10.43
N GLU A 607 4.11 44.00 -9.77
CA GLU A 607 5.29 44.78 -10.16
C GLU A 607 5.75 44.45 -11.58
N ARG A 608 5.81 43.16 -11.92
CA ARG A 608 6.14 42.70 -13.27
C ARG A 608 5.10 43.18 -14.29
N ALA A 609 3.81 43.14 -13.94
CA ALA A 609 2.75 43.61 -14.82
C ALA A 609 2.83 45.12 -15.07
N LEU A 610 3.04 45.93 -14.02
CA LEU A 610 3.15 47.38 -14.10
C LEU A 610 4.40 47.85 -14.86
N ALA A 611 5.49 47.07 -14.80
CA ALA A 611 6.71 47.35 -15.53
C ALA A 611 6.62 46.98 -17.02
N ALA A 612 5.70 46.08 -17.41
CA ALA A 612 5.62 45.56 -18.76
C ALA A 612 5.07 46.57 -19.77
N ASP A 613 3.97 47.26 -19.46
CA ASP A 613 3.38 48.27 -20.35
C ASP A 613 2.76 49.43 -19.54
N PRO A 614 3.38 50.63 -19.58
CA PRO A 614 2.86 51.83 -18.91
C PRO A 614 1.52 52.35 -19.46
N GLN A 615 0.96 51.75 -20.51
CA GLN A 615 -0.35 52.07 -21.08
C GLN A 615 -1.35 50.91 -21.00
N ALA A 616 -1.06 49.88 -20.20
CA ALA A 616 -1.96 48.74 -20.06
C ALA A 616 -3.33 49.18 -19.48
N PRO A 617 -4.45 48.56 -19.93
CA PRO A 617 -5.79 48.96 -19.49
C PRO A 617 -6.11 48.56 -18.04
N PHE A 618 -5.27 47.75 -17.40
CA PHE A 618 -5.46 47.24 -16.04
C PHE A 618 -4.55 47.91 -14.99
N LEU A 619 -3.83 48.98 -15.34
CA LEU A 619 -2.81 49.58 -14.45
C LEU A 619 -3.38 50.08 -13.12
N ASP A 620 -4.56 50.68 -13.14
CA ASP A 620 -5.28 51.14 -11.96
C ASP A 620 -5.67 49.95 -11.07
N GLU A 621 -6.16 48.87 -11.67
CA GLU A 621 -6.49 47.61 -10.99
C GLU A 621 -5.24 46.96 -10.37
N ALA A 622 -4.16 46.80 -11.13
CA ALA A 622 -2.90 46.22 -10.67
C ALA A 622 -2.28 47.04 -9.53
N LEU A 623 -2.31 48.38 -9.60
CA LEU A 623 -1.86 49.25 -8.51
C LEU A 623 -2.73 49.09 -7.26
N PHE A 624 -4.05 49.01 -7.43
CA PHE A 624 -4.97 48.88 -6.31
C PHE A 624 -4.72 47.58 -5.56
N TRP A 625 -4.65 46.47 -6.28
CA TRP A 625 -4.43 45.15 -5.70
C TRP A 625 -3.02 44.97 -5.15
N LYS A 626 -2.00 45.58 -5.76
CA LYS A 626 -0.66 45.68 -5.17
C LYS A 626 -0.69 46.42 -3.83
N GLY A 627 -1.42 47.54 -3.75
CA GLY A 627 -1.61 48.30 -2.53
C GLY A 627 -2.28 47.48 -1.43
N GLU A 628 -3.36 46.76 -1.74
CA GLU A 628 -4.03 45.85 -0.80
C GLU A 628 -3.11 44.72 -0.33
N ALA A 629 -2.30 44.15 -1.23
CA ALA A 629 -1.31 43.13 -0.86
C ALA A 629 -0.25 43.71 0.10
N HIS A 630 0.24 44.93 -0.14
CA HIS A 630 1.16 45.60 0.78
C HIS A 630 0.53 45.89 2.15
N LEU A 631 -0.76 46.26 2.21
CA LEU A 631 -1.46 46.40 3.49
C LEU A 631 -1.51 45.08 4.25
N ALA A 632 -1.83 43.97 3.57
CA ALA A 632 -1.84 42.65 4.19
C ALA A 632 -0.45 42.24 4.72
N LEU A 633 0.62 42.69 4.05
CA LEU A 633 2.02 42.53 4.47
C LEU A 633 2.46 43.53 5.56
N LYS A 634 1.56 44.39 6.05
CA LYS A 634 1.85 45.48 7.01
C LYS A 634 2.87 46.50 6.50
N GLN A 635 2.94 46.69 5.18
CA GLN A 635 3.81 47.64 4.50
C GLN A 635 3.00 48.89 4.11
N ALA A 636 2.53 49.63 5.13
CA ALA A 636 1.60 50.75 4.94
C ALA A 636 2.13 51.85 4.04
N ASP A 637 3.42 52.18 4.11
CA ASP A 637 4.03 53.22 3.27
C ASP A 637 3.99 52.83 1.78
N LYS A 638 4.36 51.59 1.45
CA LYS A 638 4.28 51.07 0.07
C LYS A 638 2.85 50.98 -0.44
N ALA A 639 1.91 50.64 0.43
CA ALA A 639 0.49 50.63 0.08
C ALA A 639 -0.01 52.05 -0.22
N ARG A 640 0.34 53.02 0.63
CA ARG A 640 0.04 54.43 0.43
C ARG A 640 0.57 54.94 -0.91
N GLU A 641 1.83 54.65 -1.25
CA GLU A 641 2.41 55.01 -2.54
C GLU A 641 1.59 54.48 -3.72
N CYS A 642 1.10 53.24 -3.64
CA CYS A 642 0.25 52.66 -4.67
C CYS A 642 -1.08 53.41 -4.79
N PHE A 643 -1.76 53.69 -3.68
CA PHE A 643 -3.06 54.37 -3.68
C PHE A 643 -2.95 55.84 -4.11
N GLU A 644 -1.93 56.56 -3.67
CA GLU A 644 -1.65 57.93 -4.12
C GLU A 644 -1.40 57.98 -5.62
N ARG A 645 -0.66 56.99 -6.14
CA ARG A 645 -0.43 56.87 -7.58
C ARG A 645 -1.73 56.66 -8.36
N ILE A 646 -2.68 55.87 -7.85
CA ILE A 646 -3.99 55.70 -8.50
C ILE A 646 -4.77 57.01 -8.53
N VAL A 647 -4.83 57.71 -7.39
CA VAL A 647 -5.56 58.99 -7.30
C VAL A 647 -4.97 60.05 -8.23
N ARG A 648 -3.65 60.05 -8.40
CA ARG A 648 -2.92 60.99 -9.27
C ARG A 648 -3.02 60.63 -10.75
N GLU A 649 -2.78 59.38 -11.11
CA GLU A 649 -2.63 58.94 -12.51
C GLU A 649 -3.95 58.46 -13.13
N PHE A 650 -4.92 58.04 -12.31
CA PHE A 650 -6.19 57.47 -12.78
C PHE A 650 -7.42 58.09 -12.05
N PRO A 651 -7.58 59.42 -12.03
CA PRO A 651 -8.62 60.09 -11.24
C PRO A 651 -10.06 59.69 -11.60
N GLU A 652 -10.30 59.29 -12.85
CA GLU A 652 -11.61 58.85 -13.36
C GLU A 652 -11.91 57.36 -13.11
N SER A 653 -10.93 56.59 -12.59
CA SER A 653 -11.14 55.18 -12.26
C SER A 653 -12.07 55.02 -11.06
N SER A 654 -12.97 54.04 -11.13
CA SER A 654 -13.79 53.65 -9.98
C SER A 654 -12.94 53.22 -8.76
N LEU A 655 -11.70 52.81 -8.98
CA LEU A 655 -10.75 52.43 -7.93
C LEU A 655 -10.09 53.63 -7.26
N ALA A 656 -10.06 54.82 -7.91
CA ALA A 656 -9.51 56.02 -7.30
C ALA A 656 -10.33 56.49 -6.09
N ALA A 657 -11.67 56.31 -6.13
CA ALA A 657 -12.53 56.58 -4.98
C ALA A 657 -12.19 55.66 -3.79
N LYS A 658 -12.04 54.36 -4.04
CA LYS A 658 -11.65 53.38 -3.02
C LYS A 658 -10.23 53.64 -2.49
N ALA A 659 -9.30 54.02 -3.36
CA ALA A 659 -7.94 54.39 -2.97
C ALA A 659 -7.93 55.61 -2.03
N LYS A 660 -8.75 56.63 -2.28
CA LYS A 660 -8.92 57.79 -1.37
C LYS A 660 -9.44 57.37 0.01
N GLU A 661 -10.33 56.38 0.07
CA GLU A 661 -10.81 55.85 1.36
C GLU A 661 -9.70 55.13 2.12
N LYS A 662 -8.86 54.36 1.43
CA LYS A 662 -7.71 53.65 2.01
C LYS A 662 -6.59 54.58 2.52
N LEU A 663 -6.57 55.84 2.05
CA LEU A 663 -5.60 56.86 2.44
C LEU A 663 -6.02 57.66 3.69
N LYS A 664 -7.28 57.56 4.12
CA LYS A 664 -7.79 58.15 5.37
C LYS A 664 -7.45 57.25 6.54
#